data_AF-A0A8J7TW81-F1
#
_entry.id   AF-A0A8J7TW81-F1
#
_cell.length_a   1.000
_cell.length_b   1.000
_cell.length_c   1.000
_cell.angle_alpha   90.00
_cell.angle_beta   90.00
_cell.angle_gamma   90.00
#
_symmetry.space_group_name_H-M   'P 1'
#
loop_
_entity.id
_entity.type
_entity.pdbx_description
1 polymer ?
#
loop_
_entity_poly.entity_id
_entity_poly.type
_entity_poly.pdbx_seq_one_letter_code
_entity_poly.pdbx_strand_id
1 'polypeptide(L)'
;MSTRTRRSLAAILALTLLGSAGDGTAPVRGQIPDIREPSPLFTGKAIPEPPRQQAKWDPPTSTVPKEFVGAATLLFEQGLADPRGCEYRVVSVTTGSCWTGDGGVVRTRGWVLPAGSGDTHRFAVCWNGLVYPLASAGDKADLRRDVKTAVESRAKDRDRDEGVGRRLSEEGWSLGHGNLGNIAVALLLRLGEGDLASELWGPAHPGEKGEDYYVGLAASWAWTQFDRALGAHMRGDDALALYGFRRLATFAEGVRAVAKKRGVNLDAGGGDALGFLGQLPELLADQERRAKGGPRGAVVCIGPGRDPDQKKRVAALIDRLDEVDARQSGQPGGVDLGEDPVVQALIREGEPALESLLRCFEGDRRMTRSVHFWRDFSRSRTCLSVHEAAFVALGGILARSDFAPASTGDNLTARGERTRKELAELIREQVKTAKRLPPARRWLAVLADDRAKPEEWVAAAERLASPDDVAVAPGTMVWSGSAVRLRPREGKPKLVGEPLRDQKGPSVTDLLLKRMGQCEPRLSAELALTLAAWEPGAALKPLAEQMKRLREKESYYGYVRLVECRCELGDMKAMDDYADFIGSATTETLDKAYEERGFPNLFHPMADYPNHPGVVAAAEKLFGDPKSPWLPLVRSRGAQTDRVHELIPTNLLRLPAFRAAVIKELGNKGGNGTIRVDKYGSMAMDLPGVTNSYGGGSGSRELDIPEGGAGDRFRVCDFVAWKIADEIEGAPRCELYWPEDRRDKAVAECAGFLRQYGGHLFRDQKALVGDRPAAPQDVREGKAVFSLEGEGETRVVAGLKLPREARWMTLKHRPYQETVTDPESGKKTVTTRYHQDGRVVQAEEVKKDGRWQRYYGFVGCNQVARVPADDVEFPPEGSRPWDRVRDWVAVGPGFHVRLNVPPLTVEPFENLPPRLPADANLAFSLTARNSRGLALASPEPGRSVRLRLLYSPEVVAPKGWLAPKAAREAEWVEIPAKAGSVWKAEKGKMLAPTEEMTLATVDLREWFDVGRSGFYRLQLFPVPDRPGSPAESPAEVRFSLAPRPKPGAK
;
A
#
# COMPACT_ATOMS: atom_id res chain seq x y z
N MET A 1 39.37 9.41 -30.33
CA MET A 1 38.20 8.67 -29.86
C MET A 1 37.93 9.09 -28.44
N SER A 2 36.99 10.01 -28.31
CA SER A 2 37.01 11.11 -27.36
C SER A 2 35.55 11.45 -27.04
N THR A 3 35.34 12.12 -25.90
CA THR A 3 34.17 12.94 -25.56
C THR A 3 32.77 12.30 -25.43
N ARG A 4 32.45 11.10 -25.95
CA ARG A 4 31.12 10.47 -25.76
C ARG A 4 30.96 9.67 -24.45
N THR A 5 32.03 9.09 -23.90
CA THR A 5 31.97 8.24 -22.70
C THR A 5 31.83 9.02 -21.38
N ARG A 6 32.13 10.33 -21.38
CA ARG A 6 32.02 11.19 -20.18
C ARG A 6 30.59 11.71 -19.91
N ARG A 7 29.69 11.69 -20.90
CA ARG A 7 28.28 12.07 -20.70
C ARG A 7 27.42 10.95 -20.12
N SER A 8 27.83 9.69 -20.26
CA SER A 8 27.07 8.55 -19.74
C SER A 8 27.34 8.24 -18.26
N LEU A 9 28.53 8.53 -17.73
CA LEU A 9 28.79 8.38 -16.28
C LEU A 9 28.11 9.47 -15.44
N ALA A 10 27.98 10.70 -15.96
CA ALA A 10 27.29 11.79 -15.27
C ALA A 10 25.77 11.54 -15.15
N ALA A 11 25.18 10.76 -16.07
CA ALA A 11 23.78 10.33 -15.99
C ALA A 11 23.56 9.17 -15.01
N ILE A 12 24.58 8.34 -14.76
CA ILE A 12 24.49 7.16 -13.87
C ILE A 12 24.56 7.56 -12.39
N LEU A 13 25.31 8.61 -12.04
CA LEU A 13 25.33 9.16 -10.67
C LEU A 13 24.13 10.07 -10.34
N ALA A 14 23.42 10.61 -11.34
CA ALA A 14 22.22 11.43 -11.10
C ALA A 14 20.97 10.58 -10.76
N LEU A 15 20.92 9.32 -11.20
CA LEU A 15 19.74 8.46 -11.03
C LEU A 15 19.79 7.51 -9.83
N THR A 16 20.98 7.21 -9.28
CA THR A 16 21.11 6.36 -8.09
C THR A 16 20.85 7.10 -6.78
N LEU A 17 20.81 8.44 -6.77
CA LEU A 17 20.64 9.22 -5.55
C LEU A 17 19.35 10.05 -5.42
N LEU A 18 18.38 9.81 -6.29
CA LEU A 18 16.97 10.23 -6.16
C LEU A 18 16.10 9.24 -5.33
N GLY A 19 16.66 8.15 -4.81
CA GLY A 19 15.90 7.05 -4.19
C GLY A 19 15.37 7.27 -2.76
N SER A 20 15.49 8.46 -2.18
CA SER A 20 14.88 8.76 -0.88
C SER A 20 14.77 10.28 -0.65
N ALA A 21 14.09 10.96 -1.55
CA ALA A 21 12.91 11.76 -1.25
C ALA A 21 12.56 12.71 -2.42
N GLY A 22 11.30 13.09 -2.48
CA GLY A 22 10.64 13.84 -3.54
C GLY A 22 9.15 13.56 -3.50
N ASP A 23 8.43 14.18 -2.56
CA ASP A 23 6.97 14.13 -2.58
C ASP A 23 6.44 14.99 -3.73
N GLY A 24 5.53 14.41 -4.51
CA GLY A 24 4.82 15.08 -5.61
C GLY A 24 3.84 14.16 -6.32
N THR A 25 4.13 12.86 -6.31
CA THR A 25 3.11 11.83 -6.07
C THR A 25 3.79 10.82 -5.16
N ALA A 26 3.35 10.69 -3.90
CA ALA A 26 3.36 9.34 -3.33
C ALA A 26 2.82 8.45 -4.45
N PRO A 27 3.43 7.28 -4.81
CA PRO A 27 2.78 6.39 -5.74
C PRO A 27 1.37 6.29 -5.21
N VAL A 28 0.38 6.80 -5.97
CA VAL A 28 -1.00 6.67 -5.58
C VAL A 28 -1.09 5.18 -5.36
N ARG A 29 -1.25 4.76 -4.10
CA ARG A 29 -1.59 3.38 -3.83
C ARG A 29 -2.91 3.27 -4.53
N GLY A 30 -2.87 2.83 -5.80
CA GLY A 30 -4.06 2.38 -6.50
C GLY A 30 -4.71 1.48 -5.49
N GLN A 31 -5.96 1.81 -5.12
CA GLN A 31 -6.65 1.08 -4.08
C GLN A 31 -6.60 -0.38 -4.49
N ILE A 32 -5.71 -1.16 -3.86
CA ILE A 32 -5.60 -2.58 -4.10
C ILE A 32 -7.00 -3.10 -3.81
N PRO A 33 -7.71 -3.67 -4.79
CA PRO A 33 -9.09 -4.08 -4.57
C PRO A 33 -9.14 -5.02 -3.37
N ASP A 34 -10.01 -4.74 -2.40
CA ASP A 34 -10.22 -5.64 -1.27
C ASP A 34 -11.01 -6.85 -1.75
N ILE A 35 -10.30 -7.91 -2.10
CA ILE A 35 -10.88 -9.17 -2.56
C ILE A 35 -11.42 -9.90 -1.34
N ARG A 36 -12.73 -9.78 -1.12
CA ARG A 36 -13.41 -10.48 -0.01
C ARG A 36 -13.35 -12.00 -0.17
N GLU A 37 -13.48 -12.49 -1.40
CA GLU A 37 -13.42 -13.91 -1.75
C GLU A 37 -12.58 -14.13 -3.01
N PRO A 38 -11.62 -15.08 -3.00
CA PRO A 38 -10.88 -15.45 -4.20
C PRO A 38 -11.79 -15.98 -5.31
N SER A 39 -11.45 -15.67 -6.56
CA SER A 39 -12.15 -16.21 -7.73
C SER A 39 -12.05 -17.73 -7.79
N PRO A 40 -13.16 -18.47 -8.04
CA PRO A 40 -13.08 -19.90 -8.34
C PRO A 40 -12.25 -20.13 -9.62
N LEU A 41 -11.36 -21.12 -9.58
CA LEU A 41 -10.59 -21.53 -10.77
C LEU A 41 -11.48 -22.28 -11.75
N PHE A 42 -11.23 -22.10 -13.05
CA PHE A 42 -11.98 -22.81 -14.07
C PHE A 42 -11.53 -24.27 -14.17
N THR A 43 -12.43 -25.20 -13.86
CA THR A 43 -12.16 -26.66 -13.90
C THR A 43 -12.61 -27.34 -15.19
N GLY A 44 -13.17 -26.58 -16.14
CA GLY A 44 -13.63 -27.11 -17.42
C GLY A 44 -12.49 -27.35 -18.42
N LYS A 45 -12.75 -28.17 -19.43
CA LYS A 45 -11.77 -28.47 -20.50
C LYS A 45 -11.84 -27.51 -21.70
N ALA A 46 -12.97 -26.84 -21.87
CA ALA A 46 -13.21 -25.89 -22.96
C ALA A 46 -14.33 -24.90 -22.58
N ILE A 47 -14.33 -23.75 -23.25
CA ILE A 47 -15.44 -22.79 -23.20
C ILE A 47 -16.29 -23.00 -24.47
N PRO A 48 -17.61 -23.23 -24.34
CA PRO A 48 -18.48 -23.49 -25.49
C PRO A 48 -18.66 -22.23 -26.35
N GLU A 49 -18.97 -22.46 -27.63
CA GLU A 49 -19.43 -21.39 -28.52
C GLU A 49 -20.90 -21.04 -28.23
N PRO A 50 -21.30 -19.76 -28.39
CA PRO A 50 -22.70 -19.37 -28.33
C PRO A 50 -23.55 -20.07 -29.43
N PRO A 51 -24.88 -20.23 -29.23
CA PRO A 51 -25.74 -21.03 -30.11
C PRO A 51 -25.80 -20.60 -31.58
N ARG A 52 -25.51 -19.31 -31.86
CA ARG A 52 -25.51 -18.75 -33.23
C ARG A 52 -24.13 -18.27 -33.67
N GLN A 53 -23.05 -18.76 -33.06
CA GLN A 53 -21.69 -18.48 -33.51
C GLN A 53 -21.54 -18.86 -34.99
N GLN A 54 -20.88 -18.01 -35.79
CA GLN A 54 -20.71 -18.15 -37.25
C GLN A 54 -22.00 -18.18 -38.08
N ALA A 55 -23.19 -18.03 -37.49
CA ALA A 55 -24.42 -17.93 -38.27
C ALA A 55 -24.42 -16.64 -39.10
N LYS A 56 -25.01 -16.72 -40.30
CA LYS A 56 -25.16 -15.56 -41.20
C LYS A 56 -25.74 -14.35 -40.45
N TRP A 57 -25.27 -13.16 -40.80
CA TRP A 57 -25.69 -11.92 -40.19
C TRP A 57 -26.03 -10.89 -41.24
N ASP A 58 -27.27 -10.41 -41.17
CA ASP A 58 -27.77 -9.28 -41.92
C ASP A 58 -27.88 -8.11 -40.93
N PRO A 59 -26.98 -7.10 -40.98
CA PRO A 59 -26.97 -6.01 -40.00
C PRO A 59 -28.27 -5.19 -40.02
N PRO A 60 -28.76 -4.72 -38.86
CA PRO A 60 -29.95 -3.88 -38.79
C PRO A 60 -29.70 -2.49 -39.36
N THR A 61 -30.77 -1.77 -39.72
CA THR A 61 -30.69 -0.34 -40.03
C THR A 61 -30.23 0.43 -38.79
N SER A 62 -29.24 1.32 -38.94
CA SER A 62 -28.68 2.14 -37.85
C SER A 62 -27.96 3.38 -38.42
N THR A 63 -27.60 4.32 -37.55
CA THR A 63 -26.76 5.48 -37.89
C THR A 63 -25.26 5.20 -37.80
N VAL A 64 -24.88 3.99 -37.39
CA VAL A 64 -23.47 3.56 -37.28
C VAL A 64 -22.84 3.47 -38.67
N PRO A 65 -21.61 4.00 -38.90
CA PRO A 65 -20.96 3.98 -40.22
C PRO A 65 -20.84 2.58 -40.82
N LYS A 66 -21.03 2.47 -42.15
CA LYS A 66 -20.96 1.19 -42.87
C LYS A 66 -19.58 0.54 -42.73
N GLU A 67 -18.53 1.34 -42.64
CA GLU A 67 -17.14 0.90 -42.45
C GLU A 67 -16.97 0.23 -41.07
N PHE A 68 -17.62 0.76 -40.03
CA PHE A 68 -17.66 0.15 -38.71
C PHE A 68 -18.45 -1.16 -38.72
N VAL A 69 -19.61 -1.19 -39.37
CA VAL A 69 -20.40 -2.42 -39.54
C VAL A 69 -19.58 -3.49 -40.25
N GLY A 70 -18.87 -3.13 -41.34
CA GLY A 70 -17.97 -4.04 -42.04
C GLY A 70 -16.80 -4.53 -41.18
N ALA A 71 -16.23 -3.67 -40.34
CA ALA A 71 -15.22 -4.05 -39.36
C ALA A 71 -15.75 -5.03 -38.30
N ALA A 72 -16.94 -4.78 -37.77
CA ALA A 72 -17.62 -5.67 -36.84
C ALA A 72 -17.93 -7.04 -37.46
N THR A 73 -18.36 -7.09 -38.73
CA THR A 73 -18.62 -8.35 -39.46
C THR A 73 -17.38 -9.23 -39.48
N LEU A 74 -16.23 -8.68 -39.88
CA LEU A 74 -14.96 -9.42 -39.88
C LEU A 74 -14.58 -9.89 -38.47
N LEU A 75 -14.84 -9.10 -37.44
CA LEU A 75 -14.53 -9.47 -36.06
C LEU A 75 -15.40 -10.65 -35.57
N PHE A 76 -16.68 -10.71 -35.97
CA PHE A 76 -17.54 -11.88 -35.72
C PHE A 76 -17.08 -13.13 -36.47
N GLU A 77 -16.68 -13.00 -37.73
CA GLU A 77 -16.10 -14.10 -38.52
C GLU A 77 -14.83 -14.66 -37.83
N GLN A 78 -14.04 -13.78 -37.21
CA GLN A 78 -12.83 -14.13 -36.45
C GLN A 78 -13.10 -14.55 -34.99
N GLY A 79 -14.37 -14.71 -34.61
CA GLY A 79 -14.75 -15.37 -33.35
C GLY A 79 -15.20 -14.44 -32.22
N LEU A 80 -15.49 -13.16 -32.47
CA LEU A 80 -16.25 -12.36 -31.51
C LEU A 80 -17.55 -13.09 -31.14
N ALA A 81 -17.85 -13.17 -29.85
CA ALA A 81 -18.95 -13.99 -29.37
C ALA A 81 -20.30 -13.47 -29.87
N ASP A 82 -21.10 -14.34 -30.48
CA ASP A 82 -22.45 -14.00 -30.97
C ASP A 82 -23.50 -14.19 -29.85
N PRO A 83 -24.09 -13.11 -29.29
CA PRO A 83 -25.04 -13.24 -28.19
C PRO A 83 -26.43 -13.74 -28.62
N ARG A 84 -26.73 -13.89 -29.92
CA ARG A 84 -28.06 -14.30 -30.37
C ARG A 84 -28.39 -15.73 -29.93
N GLY A 85 -29.60 -15.93 -29.42
CA GLY A 85 -30.06 -17.21 -28.89
C GLY A 85 -29.70 -17.45 -27.42
N CYS A 86 -29.07 -16.48 -26.75
CA CYS A 86 -28.80 -16.48 -25.32
C CYS A 86 -29.77 -15.56 -24.56
N GLU A 87 -29.88 -15.72 -23.24
CA GLU A 87 -30.78 -14.94 -22.39
C GLU A 87 -30.03 -13.86 -21.59
N TYR A 88 -30.45 -12.59 -21.69
CA TYR A 88 -29.80 -11.47 -20.97
C TYR A 88 -30.18 -11.48 -19.48
N ARG A 89 -29.19 -11.69 -18.61
CA ARG A 89 -29.37 -11.86 -17.15
C ARG A 89 -28.33 -11.10 -16.34
N VAL A 90 -28.62 -10.96 -15.05
CA VAL A 90 -27.62 -10.64 -14.04
C VAL A 90 -26.68 -11.84 -13.89
N VAL A 91 -25.37 -11.62 -13.97
CA VAL A 91 -24.36 -12.69 -13.88
C VAL A 91 -23.24 -12.29 -12.94
N SER A 92 -22.57 -13.28 -12.35
CA SER A 92 -21.34 -13.09 -11.59
C SER A 92 -20.21 -13.86 -12.27
N VAL A 93 -19.10 -13.20 -12.55
CA VAL A 93 -17.95 -13.76 -13.28
C VAL A 93 -16.65 -13.45 -12.55
N THR A 94 -15.67 -14.34 -12.72
CA THR A 94 -14.32 -14.15 -12.19
C THR A 94 -13.52 -13.21 -13.08
N THR A 95 -12.77 -12.30 -12.48
CA THR A 95 -11.95 -11.32 -13.21
C THR A 95 -10.51 -11.34 -12.74
N GLY A 96 -9.59 -10.90 -13.58
CA GLY A 96 -8.19 -10.64 -13.26
C GLY A 96 -7.95 -9.20 -12.83
N SER A 97 -6.73 -8.94 -12.38
CA SER A 97 -6.23 -7.63 -11.97
C SER A 97 -4.72 -7.59 -12.14
N CYS A 98 -4.17 -6.56 -12.78
CA CYS A 98 -2.72 -6.42 -12.90
C CYS A 98 -2.01 -6.20 -11.54
N TRP A 99 -2.75 -5.70 -10.54
CA TRP A 99 -2.24 -5.44 -9.19
C TRP A 99 -2.14 -6.71 -8.34
N THR A 100 -3.12 -7.60 -8.46
CA THR A 100 -3.32 -8.73 -7.52
C THR A 100 -3.32 -10.09 -8.21
N GLY A 101 -3.39 -10.12 -9.54
CA GLY A 101 -3.67 -11.31 -10.35
C GLY A 101 -5.15 -11.68 -10.40
N ASP A 102 -5.81 -11.64 -9.23
CA ASP A 102 -7.24 -11.87 -9.08
C ASP A 102 -7.98 -10.55 -8.87
N GLY A 103 -9.00 -10.26 -9.67
CA GLY A 103 -9.92 -9.13 -9.50
C GLY A 103 -11.14 -9.48 -8.64
N GLY A 104 -11.26 -10.74 -8.22
CA GLY A 104 -12.41 -11.29 -7.53
C GLY A 104 -13.60 -11.54 -8.45
N VAL A 105 -14.72 -11.88 -7.82
CA VAL A 105 -16.00 -12.10 -8.50
C VAL A 105 -16.72 -10.77 -8.70
N VAL A 106 -16.97 -10.41 -9.97
CA VAL A 106 -17.68 -9.19 -10.36
C VAL A 106 -19.10 -9.56 -10.79
N ARG A 107 -20.08 -8.88 -10.19
CA ARG A 107 -21.49 -8.92 -10.61
C ARG A 107 -21.72 -7.94 -11.75
N THR A 108 -22.20 -8.44 -12.89
CA THR A 108 -22.48 -7.63 -14.08
C THR A 108 -23.73 -8.15 -14.82
N ARG A 109 -23.80 -7.92 -16.13
CA ARG A 109 -24.82 -8.37 -17.06
C ARG A 109 -24.17 -9.10 -18.22
N GLY A 110 -24.86 -10.12 -18.71
CA GLY A 110 -24.40 -10.89 -19.86
C GLY A 110 -25.50 -11.77 -20.42
N TRP A 111 -25.26 -12.30 -21.61
CA TRP A 111 -26.16 -13.21 -22.29
C TRP A 111 -25.78 -14.65 -21.95
N VAL A 112 -26.57 -15.28 -21.08
CA VAL A 112 -26.34 -16.63 -20.58
C VAL A 112 -26.67 -17.64 -21.66
N LEU A 113 -25.71 -18.54 -21.93
CA LEU A 113 -25.88 -19.63 -22.90
C LEU A 113 -26.92 -20.65 -22.37
N PRO A 114 -27.71 -21.27 -23.27
CA PRO A 114 -28.57 -22.40 -22.91
C PRO A 114 -27.76 -23.51 -22.24
N ALA A 115 -28.29 -24.10 -21.16
CA ALA A 115 -27.63 -25.23 -20.51
C ALA A 115 -27.86 -26.52 -21.31
N GLY A 116 -26.80 -27.28 -21.58
CA GLY A 116 -26.87 -28.66 -22.02
C GLY A 116 -27.21 -29.60 -20.86
N SER A 117 -27.84 -30.73 -21.17
CA SER A 117 -28.08 -31.79 -20.17
C SER A 117 -26.74 -32.36 -19.69
N GLY A 118 -26.41 -32.16 -18.42
CA GLY A 118 -25.17 -32.65 -17.80
C GLY A 118 -24.04 -31.62 -17.70
N ASP A 119 -24.26 -30.36 -18.11
CA ASP A 119 -23.26 -29.30 -17.96
C ASP A 119 -22.99 -28.96 -16.49
N THR A 120 -21.72 -29.07 -16.08
CA THR A 120 -21.27 -28.70 -14.72
C THR A 120 -20.94 -27.22 -14.58
N HIS A 121 -20.81 -26.50 -15.70
CA HIS A 121 -20.51 -25.06 -15.74
C HIS A 121 -21.54 -24.33 -16.58
N ARG A 122 -21.92 -23.12 -16.15
CA ARG A 122 -22.73 -22.18 -16.96
C ARG A 122 -21.82 -21.12 -17.55
N PHE A 123 -22.20 -20.58 -18.71
CA PHE A 123 -21.42 -19.59 -19.44
C PHE A 123 -22.28 -18.40 -19.87
N ALA A 124 -21.68 -17.23 -20.04
CA ALA A 124 -22.33 -16.08 -20.65
C ALA A 124 -21.39 -15.30 -21.57
N VAL A 125 -21.95 -14.75 -22.64
CA VAL A 125 -21.30 -13.66 -23.40
C VAL A 125 -21.38 -12.40 -22.54
N CYS A 126 -20.24 -11.75 -22.30
CA CYS A 126 -20.18 -10.47 -21.59
C CYS A 126 -19.95 -9.30 -22.54
N TRP A 127 -20.13 -8.07 -22.03
CA TRP A 127 -20.08 -6.83 -22.81
C TRP A 127 -18.76 -6.55 -23.53
N ASN A 128 -17.65 -7.15 -23.08
CA ASN A 128 -16.35 -7.10 -23.75
C ASN A 128 -16.22 -8.09 -24.92
N GLY A 129 -17.29 -8.82 -25.26
CA GLY A 129 -17.34 -9.75 -26.39
C GLY A 129 -16.70 -11.11 -26.14
N LEU A 130 -16.36 -11.44 -24.88
CA LEU A 130 -15.83 -12.74 -24.49
C LEU A 130 -16.90 -13.61 -23.81
N VAL A 131 -16.73 -14.93 -23.91
CA VAL A 131 -17.52 -15.90 -23.15
C VAL A 131 -16.83 -16.20 -21.82
N TYR A 132 -17.57 -16.08 -20.72
CA TYR A 132 -17.09 -16.29 -19.35
C TYR A 132 -17.74 -17.51 -18.71
N PRO A 133 -16.99 -18.36 -17.98
CA PRO A 133 -17.60 -19.24 -16.99
C PRO A 133 -18.24 -18.41 -15.88
N LEU A 134 -19.45 -18.82 -15.46
CA LEU A 134 -20.22 -18.11 -14.44
C LEU A 134 -19.94 -18.68 -13.05
N ALA A 135 -19.69 -17.79 -12.08
CA ALA A 135 -19.79 -18.12 -10.67
C ALA A 135 -21.27 -18.30 -10.27
N SER A 136 -22.16 -17.47 -10.82
CA SER A 136 -23.62 -17.61 -10.67
C SER A 136 -24.38 -16.91 -11.79
N ALA A 137 -25.59 -17.37 -12.08
CA ALA A 137 -26.55 -16.69 -12.95
C ALA A 137 -27.79 -16.31 -12.12
N GLY A 138 -28.18 -15.03 -12.19
CA GLY A 138 -29.33 -14.49 -11.49
C GLY A 138 -30.53 -14.25 -12.42
N ASP A 139 -31.35 -13.28 -12.02
CA ASP A 139 -32.60 -12.93 -12.71
C ASP A 139 -32.37 -12.33 -14.11
N LYS A 140 -33.45 -12.32 -14.90
CA LYS A 140 -33.51 -11.59 -16.18
C LYS A 140 -33.18 -10.12 -15.96
N ALA A 141 -32.40 -9.55 -16.87
CA ALA A 141 -32.07 -8.13 -16.88
C ALA A 141 -32.73 -7.40 -18.06
N ASP A 142 -32.79 -6.06 -17.98
CA ASP A 142 -33.39 -5.22 -19.01
C ASP A 142 -32.29 -4.55 -19.85
N LEU A 143 -32.06 -5.10 -21.05
CA LEU A 143 -31.04 -4.63 -21.99
C LEU A 143 -31.25 -3.15 -22.39
N ARG A 144 -32.48 -2.78 -22.72
CA ARG A 144 -32.80 -1.43 -23.21
C ARG A 144 -32.58 -0.40 -22.10
N ARG A 145 -32.99 -0.72 -20.87
CA ARG A 145 -32.74 0.14 -19.70
C ARG A 145 -31.24 0.29 -19.41
N ASP A 146 -30.48 -0.80 -19.43
CA ASP A 146 -29.04 -0.76 -19.15
C ASP A 146 -28.29 0.11 -20.18
N VAL A 147 -28.57 -0.05 -21.48
CA VAL A 147 -27.95 0.75 -22.54
C VAL A 147 -28.30 2.23 -22.43
N LYS A 148 -29.58 2.56 -22.21
CA LYS A 148 -30.00 3.96 -22.03
C LYS A 148 -29.36 4.61 -20.81
N THR A 149 -29.25 3.87 -19.71
CA THR A 149 -28.56 4.34 -18.51
C THR A 149 -27.09 4.65 -18.79
N ALA A 150 -26.40 3.79 -19.56
CA ALA A 150 -25.01 4.02 -19.95
C ALA A 150 -24.85 5.25 -20.86
N VAL A 151 -25.76 5.44 -21.83
CA VAL A 151 -25.79 6.62 -22.70
C VAL A 151 -26.00 7.91 -21.90
N GLU A 152 -26.95 7.92 -20.97
CA GLU A 152 -27.21 9.07 -20.10
C GLU A 152 -26.03 9.39 -19.17
N SER A 153 -25.38 8.36 -18.62
CA SER A 153 -24.18 8.55 -17.78
C SER A 153 -23.07 9.21 -18.58
N ARG A 154 -22.79 8.71 -19.79
CA ARG A 154 -21.74 9.27 -20.66
C ARG A 154 -22.05 10.70 -21.10
N ALA A 155 -23.30 11.05 -21.34
CA ALA A 155 -23.70 12.42 -21.64
C ALA A 155 -23.46 13.38 -20.47
N LYS A 156 -23.57 12.90 -19.22
CA LYS A 156 -23.34 13.67 -18.00
C LYS A 156 -21.86 13.74 -17.59
N ASP A 157 -21.06 12.73 -17.93
CA ASP A 157 -19.62 12.65 -17.63
C ASP A 157 -18.74 13.47 -18.60
N ARG A 158 -19.31 14.03 -19.68
CA ARG A 158 -18.58 14.89 -20.64
C ARG A 158 -18.00 16.16 -20.01
N ASP A 159 -18.49 16.55 -18.82
CA ASP A 159 -18.01 17.66 -17.99
C ASP A 159 -17.26 17.23 -16.72
N ARG A 160 -17.07 15.92 -16.49
CA ARG A 160 -16.36 15.38 -15.32
C ARG A 160 -15.41 14.26 -15.73
N ASP A 161 -14.15 14.60 -15.84
CA ASP A 161 -13.10 13.62 -15.65
C ASP A 161 -13.16 13.15 -14.17
N GLU A 162 -13.03 11.84 -13.94
CA GLU A 162 -12.98 11.15 -12.64
C GLU A 162 -14.27 10.59 -12.00
N GLY A 163 -14.23 9.30 -11.67
CA GLY A 163 -14.69 8.83 -10.36
C GLY A 163 -15.41 7.48 -10.28
N VAL A 164 -16.23 7.09 -11.26
CA VAL A 164 -17.03 5.86 -11.12
C VAL A 164 -16.23 4.59 -11.44
N GLY A 165 -15.15 4.71 -12.22
CA GLY A 165 -14.43 3.55 -12.76
C GLY A 165 -13.25 2.99 -12.03
N ARG A 166 -12.66 3.75 -11.10
CA ARG A 166 -11.49 3.28 -10.33
C ARG A 166 -11.84 2.19 -9.29
N ARG A 167 -13.10 1.74 -9.18
CA ARG A 167 -13.54 0.75 -8.18
C ARG A 167 -13.67 -0.69 -8.68
N LEU A 168 -13.53 -0.94 -9.99
CA LEU A 168 -13.49 -2.30 -10.57
C LEU A 168 -12.04 -2.63 -10.97
N SER A 169 -11.68 -3.92 -11.03
CA SER A 169 -10.45 -4.33 -11.69
C SER A 169 -10.47 -3.91 -13.17
N GLU A 170 -9.33 -3.80 -13.84
CA GLU A 170 -9.25 -3.43 -15.27
C GLU A 170 -10.12 -4.35 -16.15
N GLU A 171 -10.07 -5.66 -15.92
CA GLU A 171 -10.94 -6.61 -16.60
C GLU A 171 -12.41 -6.37 -16.21
N GLY A 172 -12.70 -6.18 -14.92
CA GLY A 172 -14.04 -5.85 -14.42
C GLY A 172 -14.63 -4.58 -15.04
N TRP A 173 -13.79 -3.59 -15.31
CA TRP A 173 -14.17 -2.33 -15.97
C TRP A 173 -14.66 -2.56 -17.40
N SER A 174 -14.04 -3.49 -18.14
CA SER A 174 -14.48 -3.89 -19.49
C SER A 174 -15.81 -4.65 -19.52
N LEU A 175 -16.22 -5.21 -18.39
CA LEU A 175 -17.44 -6.01 -18.24
C LEU A 175 -18.65 -5.20 -17.78
N GLY A 176 -18.44 -3.99 -17.26
CA GLY A 176 -19.47 -3.18 -16.64
C GLY A 176 -20.54 -2.71 -17.64
N HIS A 177 -21.79 -3.07 -17.41
CA HIS A 177 -22.94 -2.58 -18.20
C HIS A 177 -23.16 -1.06 -18.12
N GLY A 178 -22.52 -0.36 -17.18
CA GLY A 178 -22.47 1.10 -17.12
C GLY A 178 -21.34 1.74 -17.94
N ASN A 179 -20.46 0.95 -18.55
CA ASN A 179 -19.28 1.41 -19.30
C ASN A 179 -19.22 0.72 -20.67
N LEU A 180 -20.10 1.12 -21.58
CA LEU A 180 -20.27 0.46 -22.88
C LEU A 180 -19.41 1.12 -23.98
N GLY A 181 -18.50 0.36 -24.58
CA GLY A 181 -17.59 0.82 -25.66
C GLY A 181 -17.96 0.29 -27.05
N ASN A 182 -17.00 0.35 -27.99
CA ASN A 182 -17.24 -0.04 -29.39
C ASN A 182 -17.60 -1.51 -29.58
N ILE A 183 -17.07 -2.41 -28.73
CA ILE A 183 -17.48 -3.82 -28.75
C ILE A 183 -18.95 -3.97 -28.37
N ALA A 184 -19.47 -3.17 -27.42
CA ALA A 184 -20.88 -3.17 -27.08
C ALA A 184 -21.76 -2.72 -28.25
N VAL A 185 -21.33 -1.71 -29.03
CA VAL A 185 -22.01 -1.30 -30.28
C VAL A 185 -22.07 -2.48 -31.26
N ALA A 186 -20.96 -3.19 -31.48
CA ALA A 186 -20.92 -4.36 -32.35
C ALA A 186 -21.88 -5.48 -31.87
N LEU A 187 -21.95 -5.74 -30.56
CA LEU A 187 -22.87 -6.72 -29.97
C LEU A 187 -24.35 -6.32 -30.15
N LEU A 188 -24.69 -5.04 -29.98
CA LEU A 188 -26.05 -4.53 -30.21
C LEU A 188 -26.47 -4.66 -31.68
N LEU A 189 -25.58 -4.29 -32.61
CA LEU A 189 -25.81 -4.51 -34.04
C LEU A 189 -26.01 -6.00 -34.34
N ARG A 190 -25.24 -6.89 -33.69
CA ARG A 190 -25.37 -8.34 -33.86
C ARG A 190 -26.71 -8.88 -33.36
N LEU A 191 -27.25 -8.31 -32.29
CA LEU A 191 -28.56 -8.66 -31.74
C LEU A 191 -29.74 -8.17 -32.60
N GLY A 192 -29.49 -7.27 -33.56
CA GLY A 192 -30.54 -6.60 -34.34
C GLY A 192 -31.05 -5.31 -33.70
N GLU A 193 -30.41 -4.84 -32.62
CA GLU A 193 -30.80 -3.63 -31.87
C GLU A 193 -30.20 -2.36 -32.49
N GLY A 194 -30.55 -2.08 -33.75
CA GLY A 194 -29.98 -0.97 -34.55
C GLY A 194 -30.20 0.42 -33.93
N ASP A 195 -31.37 0.64 -33.32
CA ASP A 195 -31.68 1.90 -32.62
C ASP A 195 -30.80 2.10 -31.38
N LEU A 196 -30.64 1.07 -30.54
CA LEU A 196 -29.78 1.13 -29.35
C LEU A 196 -28.31 1.28 -29.72
N ALA A 197 -27.86 0.61 -30.79
CA ALA A 197 -26.51 0.80 -31.33
C ALA A 197 -26.28 2.24 -31.79
N SER A 198 -27.28 2.85 -32.45
CA SER A 198 -27.24 4.25 -32.91
C SER A 198 -27.20 5.24 -31.73
N GLU A 199 -28.04 5.01 -30.71
CA GLU A 199 -28.05 5.81 -29.47
C GLU A 199 -26.71 5.72 -28.73
N LEU A 200 -26.10 4.54 -28.67
CA LEU A 200 -24.79 4.36 -28.01
C LEU A 200 -23.62 4.95 -28.83
N TRP A 201 -23.71 4.91 -30.15
CA TRP A 201 -22.70 5.45 -31.06
C TRP A 201 -22.60 6.98 -31.00
N GLY A 202 -23.74 7.68 -31.01
CA GLY A 202 -23.79 9.15 -31.10
C GLY A 202 -22.91 9.90 -30.08
N PRO A 203 -22.95 9.56 -28.78
CA PRO A 203 -22.11 10.17 -27.76
C PRO A 203 -20.64 9.73 -27.77
N ALA A 204 -20.30 8.59 -28.41
CA ALA A 204 -18.99 7.95 -28.32
C ALA A 204 -17.99 8.44 -29.38
N HIS A 205 -18.46 8.98 -30.50
CA HIS A 205 -17.63 9.30 -31.68
C HIS A 205 -17.98 10.67 -32.27
N PRO A 206 -17.49 11.78 -31.69
CA PRO A 206 -17.61 13.10 -32.32
C PRO A 206 -16.64 13.20 -33.52
N GLY A 207 -16.96 12.53 -34.63
CA GLY A 207 -16.40 12.80 -35.96
C GLY A 207 -14.86 12.71 -36.10
N GLU A 208 -14.16 11.84 -35.37
CA GLU A 208 -12.73 11.64 -35.56
C GLU A 208 -12.44 10.95 -36.91
N LYS A 209 -11.63 11.60 -37.76
CA LYS A 209 -11.16 11.08 -39.03
C LYS A 209 -9.73 10.55 -38.88
N GLY A 210 -9.49 9.28 -39.23
CA GLY A 210 -8.14 8.81 -39.54
C GLY A 210 -7.78 7.36 -39.21
N GLU A 211 -8.49 6.68 -38.29
CA GLU A 211 -8.16 5.29 -37.91
C GLU A 211 -9.02 4.24 -38.63
N ASP A 212 -8.41 3.10 -39.00
CA ASP A 212 -9.14 1.94 -39.53
C ASP A 212 -9.95 1.28 -38.39
N TYR A 213 -11.28 1.32 -38.51
CA TYR A 213 -12.19 0.79 -37.48
C TYR A 213 -11.93 -0.69 -37.12
N TYR A 214 -11.49 -1.50 -38.09
CA TYR A 214 -11.20 -2.90 -37.84
C TYR A 214 -9.93 -3.04 -36.99
N VAL A 215 -8.85 -2.31 -37.28
CA VAL A 215 -7.62 -2.36 -36.47
C VAL A 215 -7.88 -1.88 -35.05
N GLY A 216 -8.61 -0.79 -34.85
CA GLY A 216 -8.96 -0.29 -33.52
C GLY A 216 -9.79 -1.30 -32.70
N LEU A 217 -10.82 -1.88 -33.31
CA LEU A 217 -11.66 -2.92 -32.69
C LEU A 217 -10.85 -4.19 -32.37
N ALA A 218 -10.06 -4.67 -33.34
CA ALA A 218 -9.27 -5.89 -33.21
C ALA A 218 -8.19 -5.75 -32.13
N ALA A 219 -7.48 -4.61 -32.07
CA ALA A 219 -6.48 -4.34 -31.04
C ALA A 219 -7.11 -4.26 -29.64
N SER A 220 -8.27 -3.59 -29.51
CA SER A 220 -9.00 -3.51 -28.24
C SER A 220 -9.47 -4.88 -27.74
N TRP A 221 -9.98 -5.71 -28.67
CA TRP A 221 -10.44 -7.05 -28.32
C TRP A 221 -9.28 -8.03 -28.08
N ALA A 222 -8.18 -7.92 -28.81
CA ALA A 222 -6.94 -8.65 -28.53
C ALA A 222 -6.40 -8.32 -27.14
N TRP A 223 -6.40 -7.03 -26.75
CA TRP A 223 -6.02 -6.60 -25.40
C TRP A 223 -6.91 -7.24 -24.33
N THR A 224 -8.24 -7.21 -24.51
CA THR A 224 -9.19 -7.82 -23.57
C THR A 224 -8.93 -9.33 -23.40
N GLN A 225 -8.65 -10.04 -24.49
CA GLN A 225 -8.30 -11.47 -24.45
C GLN A 225 -6.97 -11.71 -23.72
N PHE A 226 -5.96 -10.89 -24.01
CA PHE A 226 -4.64 -10.97 -23.40
C PHE A 226 -4.70 -10.71 -21.89
N ASP A 227 -5.36 -9.63 -21.48
CA ASP A 227 -5.48 -9.21 -20.09
C ASP A 227 -6.19 -10.28 -19.23
N ARG A 228 -7.30 -10.84 -19.73
CA ARG A 228 -7.99 -11.97 -19.05
C ARG A 228 -7.09 -13.20 -18.93
N ALA A 229 -6.41 -13.58 -20.02
CA ALA A 229 -5.56 -14.76 -20.03
C ALA A 229 -4.34 -14.59 -19.10
N LEU A 230 -3.77 -13.39 -19.06
CA LEU A 230 -2.66 -13.06 -18.18
C LEU A 230 -3.11 -12.98 -16.71
N GLY A 231 -4.26 -12.36 -16.41
CA GLY A 231 -4.84 -12.39 -15.07
C GLY A 231 -5.14 -13.82 -14.60
N ALA A 232 -5.62 -14.69 -15.49
CA ALA A 232 -5.78 -16.12 -15.22
C ALA A 232 -4.45 -16.80 -14.89
N HIS A 233 -3.40 -16.53 -15.66
CA HIS A 233 -2.06 -17.01 -15.38
C HIS A 233 -1.52 -16.51 -14.03
N MET A 234 -1.68 -15.22 -13.71
CA MET A 234 -1.21 -14.63 -12.46
C MET A 234 -1.87 -15.23 -11.21
N ARG A 235 -3.12 -15.68 -11.30
CA ARG A 235 -3.89 -16.22 -10.15
C ARG A 235 -3.86 -17.75 -10.01
N GLY A 236 -3.21 -18.48 -10.90
CA GLY A 236 -3.20 -19.95 -10.84
C GLY A 236 -4.22 -20.66 -11.72
N ASP A 237 -4.99 -19.94 -12.53
CA ASP A 237 -6.06 -20.50 -13.37
C ASP A 237 -5.52 -20.95 -14.74
N ASP A 238 -4.64 -21.96 -14.69
CA ASP A 238 -3.87 -22.40 -15.86
C ASP A 238 -4.76 -22.93 -17.01
N ALA A 239 -5.92 -23.53 -16.68
CA ALA A 239 -6.88 -23.99 -17.68
C ALA A 239 -7.49 -22.82 -18.48
N LEU A 240 -7.92 -21.76 -17.81
CA LEU A 240 -8.48 -20.57 -18.47
C LEU A 240 -7.39 -19.76 -19.20
N ALA A 241 -6.20 -19.66 -18.62
CA ALA A 241 -5.06 -19.01 -19.25
C ALA A 241 -4.67 -19.70 -20.57
N LEU A 242 -4.53 -21.04 -20.56
CA LEU A 242 -4.20 -21.81 -21.75
C LEU A 242 -5.26 -21.66 -22.85
N TYR A 243 -6.54 -21.74 -22.49
CA TYR A 243 -7.63 -21.50 -23.44
C TYR A 243 -7.52 -20.10 -24.07
N GLY A 244 -7.31 -19.07 -23.24
CA GLY A 244 -7.18 -17.69 -23.67
C GLY A 244 -6.01 -17.46 -24.62
N PHE A 245 -4.81 -17.94 -24.26
CA PHE A 245 -3.61 -17.76 -25.08
C PHE A 245 -3.68 -18.51 -26.43
N ARG A 246 -4.22 -19.73 -26.47
CA ARG A 246 -4.42 -20.45 -27.74
C ARG A 246 -5.32 -19.69 -28.70
N ARG A 247 -6.47 -19.24 -28.19
CA ARG A 247 -7.44 -18.45 -28.97
C ARG A 247 -6.82 -17.14 -29.45
N LEU A 248 -6.10 -16.45 -28.58
CA LEU A 248 -5.45 -15.19 -28.91
C LEU A 248 -4.34 -15.35 -29.95
N ALA A 249 -3.57 -16.44 -29.91
CA ALA A 249 -2.53 -16.72 -30.90
C ALA A 249 -3.14 -16.85 -32.32
N THR A 250 -4.19 -17.66 -32.46
CA THR A 250 -4.91 -17.80 -33.74
C THR A 250 -5.54 -16.47 -34.17
N PHE A 251 -6.13 -15.71 -33.24
CA PHE A 251 -6.73 -14.41 -33.55
C PHE A 251 -5.69 -13.40 -34.05
N ALA A 252 -4.53 -13.30 -33.40
CA ALA A 252 -3.48 -12.36 -33.76
C ALA A 252 -2.94 -12.59 -35.19
N GLU A 253 -2.78 -13.86 -35.60
CA GLU A 253 -2.42 -14.21 -36.98
C GLU A 253 -3.47 -13.74 -37.99
N GLY A 254 -4.76 -13.96 -37.67
CA GLY A 254 -5.89 -13.47 -38.48
C GLY A 254 -5.91 -11.95 -38.63
N VAL A 255 -5.63 -11.21 -37.54
CA VAL A 255 -5.55 -9.74 -37.56
C VAL A 255 -4.41 -9.27 -38.45
N ARG A 256 -3.21 -9.84 -38.30
CA ARG A 256 -2.04 -9.51 -39.14
C ARG A 256 -2.32 -9.79 -40.62
N ALA A 257 -3.01 -10.88 -40.94
CA ALA A 257 -3.40 -11.21 -42.31
C ALA A 257 -4.39 -10.20 -42.91
N VAL A 258 -5.40 -9.78 -42.15
CA VAL A 258 -6.37 -8.76 -42.61
C VAL A 258 -5.73 -7.39 -42.74
N ALA A 259 -4.91 -6.96 -41.77
CA ALA A 259 -4.19 -5.69 -41.83
C ALA A 259 -3.28 -5.61 -43.07
N LYS A 260 -2.54 -6.69 -43.35
CA LYS A 260 -1.73 -6.82 -44.58
C LYS A 260 -2.57 -6.70 -45.84
N LYS A 261 -3.73 -7.37 -45.92
CA LYS A 261 -4.66 -7.28 -47.06
C LYS A 261 -5.22 -5.87 -47.25
N ARG A 262 -5.43 -5.14 -46.16
CA ARG A 262 -5.93 -3.76 -46.17
C ARG A 262 -4.86 -2.70 -46.41
N GLY A 263 -3.57 -3.09 -46.45
CA GLY A 263 -2.45 -2.15 -46.55
C GLY A 263 -2.27 -1.26 -45.31
N VAL A 264 -2.83 -1.67 -44.16
CA VAL A 264 -2.71 -0.92 -42.91
C VAL A 264 -1.47 -1.41 -42.17
N ASN A 265 -0.56 -0.48 -41.88
CA ASN A 265 0.59 -0.76 -41.04
C ASN A 265 0.16 -0.77 -39.57
N LEU A 266 0.33 -1.90 -38.89
CA LEU A 266 0.05 -2.04 -37.46
C LEU A 266 1.03 -1.24 -36.58
N ASP A 267 2.16 -0.79 -37.15
CA ASP A 267 3.19 0.01 -36.47
C ASP A 267 3.06 1.53 -36.73
N ALA A 268 2.04 1.97 -37.48
CA ALA A 268 1.85 3.38 -37.78
C ALA A 268 1.44 4.20 -36.54
N GLY A 269 2.00 5.40 -36.38
CA GLY A 269 1.64 6.32 -35.29
C GLY A 269 2.51 6.22 -34.01
N GLY A 270 3.61 5.46 -34.04
CA GLY A 270 4.59 5.43 -32.96
C GLY A 270 4.47 4.27 -31.95
N GLY A 271 3.60 3.28 -32.22
CA GLY A 271 3.54 2.02 -31.46
C GLY A 271 2.85 0.90 -32.25
N ASP A 272 3.30 -0.36 -32.09
CA ASP A 272 2.65 -1.56 -32.65
C ASP A 272 1.29 -1.77 -31.95
N ALA A 273 0.19 -1.71 -32.71
CA ALA A 273 -1.17 -1.92 -32.22
C ALA A 273 -1.38 -3.28 -31.51
N LEU A 274 -0.51 -4.26 -31.79
CA LEU A 274 -0.45 -5.57 -31.14
C LEU A 274 0.87 -5.82 -30.39
N GLY A 275 1.68 -4.78 -30.14
CA GLY A 275 3.02 -4.91 -29.55
C GLY A 275 3.03 -5.51 -28.15
N PHE A 276 1.92 -5.36 -27.42
CA PHE A 276 1.71 -5.99 -26.11
C PHE A 276 1.66 -7.52 -26.15
N LEU A 277 1.51 -8.13 -27.34
CA LEU A 277 1.53 -9.59 -27.54
C LEU A 277 2.94 -10.18 -27.65
N GLY A 278 4.01 -9.39 -27.44
CA GLY A 278 5.39 -9.83 -27.62
C GLY A 278 5.76 -11.13 -26.88
N GLN A 279 5.21 -11.36 -25.68
CA GLN A 279 5.46 -12.58 -24.87
C GLN A 279 4.42 -13.70 -25.07
N LEU A 280 3.46 -13.52 -25.99
CA LEU A 280 2.39 -14.52 -26.20
C LEU A 280 2.95 -15.92 -26.53
N PRO A 281 3.97 -16.09 -27.40
CA PRO A 281 4.51 -17.42 -27.70
C PRO A 281 5.08 -18.12 -26.46
N GLU A 282 5.84 -17.40 -25.62
CA GLU A 282 6.44 -17.96 -24.41
C GLU A 282 5.40 -18.27 -23.33
N LEU A 283 4.41 -17.38 -23.13
CA LEU A 283 3.29 -17.61 -22.21
C LEU A 283 2.46 -18.83 -22.62
N LEU A 284 2.18 -18.98 -23.91
CA LEU A 284 1.47 -20.14 -24.43
C LEU A 284 2.28 -21.43 -24.21
N ALA A 285 3.57 -21.42 -24.53
CA ALA A 285 4.44 -22.58 -24.33
C ALA A 285 4.56 -22.97 -22.84
N ASP A 286 4.65 -22.00 -21.93
CA ASP A 286 4.65 -22.27 -20.48
C ASP A 286 3.32 -22.85 -20.00
N GLN A 287 2.18 -22.34 -20.49
CA GLN A 287 0.87 -22.91 -20.14
C GLN A 287 0.65 -24.31 -20.70
N GLU A 288 1.17 -24.61 -21.89
CA GLU A 288 1.15 -25.98 -22.43
C GLU A 288 2.03 -26.94 -21.61
N ARG A 289 3.17 -26.46 -21.11
CA ARG A 289 4.01 -27.21 -20.16
C ARG A 289 3.26 -27.48 -18.87
N ARG A 290 2.60 -26.48 -18.28
CA ARG A 290 1.80 -26.63 -17.05
C ARG A 290 0.66 -27.63 -17.22
N ALA A 291 -0.06 -27.56 -18.33
CA ALA A 291 -1.15 -28.51 -18.63
C ALA A 291 -0.66 -29.95 -18.85
N LYS A 292 0.57 -30.15 -19.33
CA LYS A 292 1.22 -31.47 -19.42
C LYS A 292 1.83 -31.93 -18.09
N GLY A 293 2.08 -31.00 -17.17
CA GLY A 293 2.66 -31.26 -15.87
C GLY A 293 1.70 -32.03 -14.97
N GLY A 294 2.20 -33.10 -14.35
CA GLY A 294 1.45 -33.81 -13.30
C GLY A 294 1.45 -33.05 -11.97
N PRO A 295 0.76 -33.59 -10.95
CA PRO A 295 0.83 -33.07 -9.59
C PRO A 295 2.29 -33.02 -9.10
N ARG A 296 2.67 -31.91 -8.46
CA ARG A 296 4.02 -31.76 -7.89
C ARG A 296 4.19 -32.68 -6.68
N GLY A 297 5.45 -33.00 -6.38
CA GLY A 297 5.79 -33.72 -5.16
C GLY A 297 5.31 -32.99 -3.91
N ALA A 298 4.75 -33.72 -2.95
CA ALA A 298 4.25 -33.20 -1.68
C ALA A 298 5.37 -32.88 -0.68
N VAL A 299 6.41 -32.17 -1.13
CA VAL A 299 7.52 -31.71 -0.28
C VAL A 299 7.11 -30.40 0.37
N VAL A 300 7.09 -30.33 1.70
CA VAL A 300 6.93 -29.06 2.43
C VAL A 300 8.31 -28.40 2.51
N CYS A 301 8.51 -27.27 1.84
CA CYS A 301 9.80 -26.57 1.81
C CYS A 301 9.77 -25.21 2.53
N ILE A 302 8.58 -24.72 2.88
CA ILE A 302 8.36 -23.40 3.48
C ILE A 302 7.55 -23.56 4.78
N GLY A 303 7.96 -22.84 5.82
CA GLY A 303 7.25 -22.79 7.11
C GLY A 303 7.32 -24.06 7.96
N PRO A 304 6.41 -24.19 8.95
CA PRO A 304 6.38 -25.35 9.83
C PRO A 304 6.09 -26.68 9.10
N GLY A 305 6.71 -27.77 9.57
CA GLY A 305 6.57 -29.10 8.94
C GLY A 305 7.46 -29.29 7.70
N ARG A 306 8.44 -28.41 7.48
CA ARG A 306 9.47 -28.54 6.45
C ARG A 306 10.12 -29.91 6.47
N ASP A 307 10.29 -30.48 5.27
CA ASP A 307 11.02 -31.73 5.07
C ASP A 307 12.45 -31.58 5.63
N PRO A 308 12.96 -32.49 6.47
CA PRO A 308 14.29 -32.36 7.06
C PRO A 308 15.43 -32.38 6.03
N ASP A 309 15.22 -32.97 4.85
CA ASP A 309 16.23 -33.08 3.78
C ASP A 309 16.35 -31.78 2.98
N GLN A 310 17.43 -31.04 3.23
CA GLN A 310 17.73 -29.78 2.52
C GLN A 310 17.82 -29.93 1.00
N LYS A 311 18.36 -31.03 0.49
CA LYS A 311 18.51 -31.21 -0.97
C LYS A 311 17.14 -31.35 -1.63
N LYS A 312 16.22 -32.09 -0.98
CA LYS A 312 14.83 -32.20 -1.45
C LYS A 312 14.12 -30.85 -1.41
N ARG A 313 14.30 -30.07 -0.34
CA ARG A 313 13.70 -28.74 -0.24
C ARG A 313 14.21 -27.79 -1.33
N VAL A 314 15.53 -27.72 -1.55
CA VAL A 314 16.11 -26.90 -2.62
C VAL A 314 15.59 -27.32 -4.00
N ALA A 315 15.57 -28.62 -4.31
CA ALA A 315 15.04 -29.10 -5.58
C ALA A 315 13.56 -28.73 -5.77
N ALA A 316 12.74 -28.90 -4.73
CA ALA A 316 11.32 -28.52 -4.76
C ALA A 316 11.14 -27.00 -4.90
N LEU A 317 11.97 -26.17 -4.24
CA LEU A 317 11.91 -24.72 -4.37
C LEU A 317 12.27 -24.24 -5.78
N ILE A 318 13.29 -24.83 -6.41
CA ILE A 318 13.66 -24.52 -7.81
C ILE A 318 12.53 -24.90 -8.77
N ASP A 319 11.93 -26.09 -8.59
CA ASP A 319 10.75 -26.50 -9.36
C ASP A 319 9.57 -25.53 -9.14
N ARG A 320 9.49 -24.86 -7.99
CA ARG A 320 8.41 -23.93 -7.63
C ARG A 320 8.66 -22.47 -7.94
N LEU A 321 9.80 -22.10 -8.52
CA LEU A 321 10.04 -20.72 -8.94
C LEU A 321 9.02 -20.22 -9.97
N ASP A 322 8.40 -21.12 -10.73
CA ASP A 322 7.33 -20.78 -11.67
C ASP A 322 6.00 -20.41 -10.98
N GLU A 323 5.89 -20.58 -9.65
CA GLU A 323 4.75 -20.13 -8.84
C GLU A 323 5.02 -18.79 -8.13
N VAL A 324 6.21 -18.21 -8.27
CA VAL A 324 6.54 -16.87 -7.72
C VAL A 324 5.55 -15.85 -8.26
N ASP A 325 4.90 -15.06 -7.40
CA ASP A 325 3.78 -14.19 -7.79
C ASP A 325 3.87 -12.75 -7.20
N ALA A 326 5.08 -12.31 -6.86
CA ALA A 326 5.32 -10.94 -6.40
C ALA A 326 4.67 -9.88 -7.31
N ARG A 327 4.17 -8.82 -6.68
CA ARG A 327 3.37 -7.78 -7.33
C ARG A 327 4.14 -6.46 -7.42
N GLN A 328 3.77 -5.64 -8.39
CA GLN A 328 4.40 -4.33 -8.56
C GLN A 328 3.95 -3.36 -7.46
N SER A 329 4.92 -2.64 -6.89
CA SER A 329 4.65 -1.57 -5.92
C SER A 329 4.59 -0.21 -6.61
N GLY A 330 3.40 0.39 -6.71
CA GLY A 330 3.22 1.75 -7.21
C GLY A 330 3.28 1.91 -8.74
N GLN A 331 3.15 3.16 -9.19
CA GLN A 331 3.01 3.53 -10.61
C GLN A 331 3.73 4.87 -10.90
N PRO A 332 4.95 4.86 -11.47
CA PRO A 332 5.69 3.69 -11.95
C PRO A 332 6.29 2.94 -10.76
N GLY A 333 6.52 1.64 -10.91
CA GLY A 333 7.02 0.79 -9.82
C GLY A 333 7.77 -0.43 -10.33
N GLY A 334 8.54 -1.06 -9.45
CA GLY A 334 9.20 -2.34 -9.70
C GLY A 334 8.45 -3.51 -9.06
N VAL A 335 8.79 -4.75 -9.46
CA VAL A 335 8.30 -5.98 -8.84
C VAL A 335 9.35 -6.53 -7.89
N ASP A 336 9.00 -6.64 -6.61
CA ASP A 336 9.90 -7.12 -5.55
C ASP A 336 9.88 -8.64 -5.43
N LEU A 337 10.54 -9.33 -6.37
CA LEU A 337 10.61 -10.81 -6.36
C LEU A 337 11.19 -11.39 -5.05
N GLY A 338 12.04 -10.64 -4.34
CA GLY A 338 12.59 -11.06 -3.05
C GLY A 338 11.58 -11.09 -1.91
N GLU A 339 10.41 -10.49 -2.06
CA GLU A 339 9.30 -10.61 -1.10
C GLU A 339 8.55 -11.94 -1.25
N ASP A 340 8.67 -12.64 -2.39
CA ASP A 340 7.98 -13.91 -2.58
C ASP A 340 8.55 -15.01 -1.64
N PRO A 341 7.69 -15.76 -0.93
CA PRO A 341 8.13 -16.77 0.02
C PRO A 341 9.04 -17.87 -0.57
N VAL A 342 8.88 -18.22 -1.85
CA VAL A 342 9.74 -19.21 -2.53
C VAL A 342 11.16 -18.65 -2.67
N VAL A 343 11.30 -17.39 -3.08
CA VAL A 343 12.59 -16.70 -3.21
C VAL A 343 13.25 -16.52 -1.85
N GLN A 344 12.49 -16.07 -0.84
CA GLN A 344 12.99 -15.97 0.52
C GLN A 344 13.46 -17.31 1.08
N ALA A 345 12.70 -18.39 0.83
CA ALA A 345 13.09 -19.73 1.28
C ALA A 345 14.38 -20.19 0.61
N LEU A 346 14.57 -19.94 -0.69
CA LEU A 346 15.84 -20.22 -1.39
C LEU A 346 17.00 -19.44 -0.78
N ILE A 347 16.81 -18.15 -0.45
CA ILE A 347 17.82 -17.34 0.22
C ILE A 347 18.18 -17.94 1.59
N ARG A 348 17.19 -18.39 2.36
CA ARG A 348 17.38 -19.05 3.66
C ARG A 348 18.07 -20.42 3.56
N GLU A 349 17.95 -21.14 2.44
CA GLU A 349 18.71 -22.38 2.22
C GLU A 349 20.21 -22.12 2.03
N GLY A 350 20.60 -20.90 1.60
CA GLY A 350 21.99 -20.45 1.56
C GLY A 350 22.85 -21.12 0.48
N GLU A 351 24.16 -21.29 0.76
CA GLU A 351 25.13 -21.81 -0.21
C GLU A 351 24.76 -23.15 -0.89
N PRO A 352 24.11 -24.12 -0.22
CA PRO A 352 23.62 -25.35 -0.86
C PRO A 352 22.69 -25.13 -2.06
N ALA A 353 22.03 -23.99 -2.18
CA ALA A 353 21.14 -23.67 -3.31
C ALA A 353 21.87 -23.11 -4.55
N LEU A 354 23.10 -22.60 -4.40
CA LEU A 354 23.80 -21.80 -5.43
C LEU A 354 23.93 -22.51 -6.79
N GLU A 355 24.33 -23.78 -6.82
CA GLU A 355 24.53 -24.48 -8.11
C GLU A 355 23.22 -24.74 -8.84
N SER A 356 22.15 -25.05 -8.11
CA SER A 356 20.83 -25.25 -8.71
C SER A 356 20.23 -23.92 -9.19
N LEU A 357 20.43 -22.84 -8.43
CA LEU A 357 20.04 -21.49 -8.82
C LEU A 357 20.80 -21.00 -10.06
N LEU A 358 22.11 -21.26 -10.15
CA LEU A 358 22.92 -20.90 -11.31
C LEU A 358 22.46 -21.62 -12.58
N ARG A 359 22.20 -22.93 -12.51
CA ARG A 359 21.63 -23.69 -13.64
C ARG A 359 20.26 -23.15 -14.05
N CYS A 360 19.42 -22.81 -13.07
CA CYS A 360 18.13 -22.19 -13.29
C CYS A 360 18.26 -20.83 -13.98
N PHE A 361 19.14 -19.97 -13.47
CA PHE A 361 19.40 -18.64 -14.02
C PHE A 361 19.89 -18.71 -15.47
N GLU A 362 20.76 -19.67 -15.80
CA GLU A 362 21.37 -19.75 -17.12
C GLU A 362 20.38 -20.25 -18.21
N GLY A 363 19.63 -21.31 -17.91
CA GLY A 363 18.90 -22.09 -18.93
C GLY A 363 17.39 -22.23 -18.74
N ASP A 364 16.82 -21.84 -17.60
CA ASP A 364 15.38 -22.04 -17.36
C ASP A 364 14.53 -21.03 -18.17
N ARG A 365 13.54 -21.56 -18.90
CA ARG A 365 12.65 -20.81 -19.79
C ARG A 365 11.22 -20.68 -19.24
N ARG A 366 10.95 -21.22 -18.06
CA ARG A 366 9.64 -21.13 -17.40
C ARG A 366 9.33 -19.69 -17.02
N MET A 367 8.04 -19.40 -16.93
CA MET A 367 7.53 -18.11 -16.48
C MET A 367 7.08 -18.18 -15.03
N THR A 368 7.32 -17.11 -14.28
CA THR A 368 6.71 -16.89 -12.95
C THR A 368 5.24 -16.49 -13.14
N ARG A 369 4.51 -16.25 -12.05
CA ARG A 369 3.19 -15.59 -12.04
C ARG A 369 3.28 -14.09 -11.75
N SER A 370 4.49 -13.53 -11.69
CA SER A 370 4.75 -12.11 -11.44
C SER A 370 4.73 -11.31 -12.74
N VAL A 371 3.98 -10.21 -12.77
CA VAL A 371 3.82 -9.36 -13.94
C VAL A 371 4.19 -7.92 -13.58
N HIS A 372 5.14 -7.35 -14.31
CA HIS A 372 5.41 -5.92 -14.32
C HIS A 372 4.49 -5.20 -15.30
N PHE A 373 4.08 -3.98 -14.97
CA PHE A 373 3.26 -3.13 -15.81
C PHE A 373 3.64 -1.65 -15.63
N TRP A 374 3.52 -0.82 -16.67
CA TRP A 374 3.94 0.59 -16.53
C TRP A 374 2.91 1.45 -15.74
N ARG A 375 1.67 1.46 -16.22
CA ARG A 375 0.48 2.00 -15.55
C ARG A 375 -0.65 1.00 -15.76
N ASP A 376 -1.58 0.96 -14.81
CA ASP A 376 -2.76 0.11 -14.93
C ASP A 376 -3.53 0.40 -16.23
N PHE A 377 -3.79 1.68 -16.52
CA PHE A 377 -4.47 2.11 -17.74
C PHE A 377 -3.66 1.95 -19.05
N SER A 378 -2.41 1.50 -19.00
CA SER A 378 -1.57 1.30 -20.19
C SER A 378 -1.60 -0.16 -20.67
N ARG A 379 -1.56 -0.35 -22.00
CA ARG A 379 -1.47 -1.68 -22.64
C ARG A 379 -0.06 -2.27 -22.58
N SER A 380 0.54 -2.33 -21.40
CA SER A 380 1.90 -2.85 -21.18
C SER A 380 1.90 -3.84 -20.03
N ARG A 381 2.20 -5.10 -20.31
CA ARG A 381 2.40 -6.15 -19.31
C ARG A 381 3.62 -6.97 -19.69
N THR A 382 4.46 -7.28 -18.71
CA THR A 382 5.63 -8.15 -18.88
C THR A 382 5.62 -9.20 -17.79
N CYS A 383 5.33 -10.44 -18.15
CA CYS A 383 5.47 -11.57 -17.25
C CYS A 383 6.95 -11.86 -17.03
N LEU A 384 7.37 -11.90 -15.78
CA LEU A 384 8.77 -12.13 -15.43
C LEU A 384 9.08 -13.62 -15.48
N SER A 385 10.29 -13.91 -15.91
CA SER A 385 10.80 -15.27 -16.06
C SER A 385 11.37 -15.84 -14.76
N VAL A 386 11.42 -17.16 -14.67
CA VAL A 386 11.97 -17.87 -13.50
C VAL A 386 13.44 -17.53 -13.24
N HIS A 387 14.21 -17.27 -14.30
CA HIS A 387 15.61 -16.89 -14.14
C HIS A 387 15.78 -15.55 -13.41
N GLU A 388 14.83 -14.63 -13.53
CA GLU A 388 14.86 -13.37 -12.80
C GLU A 388 14.72 -13.60 -11.29
N ALA A 389 13.78 -14.45 -10.87
CA ALA A 389 13.66 -14.86 -9.47
C ALA A 389 14.89 -15.63 -8.95
N ALA A 390 15.51 -16.46 -9.81
CA ALA A 390 16.76 -17.14 -9.47
C ALA A 390 17.92 -16.15 -9.27
N PHE A 391 18.01 -15.11 -10.10
CA PHE A 391 19.01 -14.04 -9.94
C PHE A 391 18.83 -13.29 -8.61
N VAL A 392 17.60 -12.93 -8.25
CA VAL A 392 17.31 -12.27 -6.97
C VAL A 392 17.71 -13.15 -5.78
N ALA A 393 17.43 -14.46 -5.83
CA ALA A 393 17.88 -15.40 -4.81
C ALA A 393 19.41 -15.52 -4.75
N LEU A 394 20.10 -15.60 -5.89
CA LEU A 394 21.57 -15.62 -5.97
C LEU A 394 22.16 -14.36 -5.34
N GLY A 395 21.64 -13.19 -5.70
CA GLY A 395 22.06 -11.90 -5.14
C GLY A 395 21.83 -11.81 -3.64
N GLY A 396 20.72 -12.34 -3.14
CA GLY A 396 20.43 -12.42 -1.70
C GLY A 396 21.39 -13.32 -0.92
N ILE A 397 21.75 -14.49 -1.46
CA ILE A 397 22.71 -15.42 -0.84
C ILE A 397 24.14 -14.86 -0.87
N LEU A 398 24.52 -14.24 -1.99
CA LEU A 398 25.85 -13.66 -2.18
C LEU A 398 25.98 -12.25 -1.59
N ALA A 399 24.86 -11.64 -1.21
CA ALA A 399 24.71 -10.25 -0.77
C ALA A 399 25.31 -9.22 -1.77
N ARG A 400 25.01 -9.38 -3.06
CA ARG A 400 25.51 -8.55 -4.17
C ARG A 400 24.44 -8.32 -5.22
N SER A 401 24.56 -7.23 -5.98
CA SER A 401 23.85 -7.02 -7.24
C SER A 401 24.85 -6.76 -8.36
N ASP A 402 24.91 -7.66 -9.35
CA ASP A 402 25.72 -7.48 -10.57
C ASP A 402 24.86 -7.00 -11.76
N PHE A 403 23.61 -6.60 -11.49
CA PHE A 403 22.68 -6.07 -12.48
C PHE A 403 22.22 -4.65 -12.11
N ALA A 404 22.25 -3.74 -13.08
CA ALA A 404 21.85 -2.35 -12.92
C ALA A 404 20.72 -2.01 -13.93
N PRO A 405 19.45 -1.93 -13.48
CA PRO A 405 18.33 -1.52 -14.31
C PRO A 405 18.36 0.00 -14.56
N ALA A 406 18.01 0.44 -15.77
CA ALA A 406 17.96 1.86 -16.14
C ALA A 406 16.56 2.49 -16.00
N SER A 407 15.50 1.67 -15.93
CA SER A 407 14.11 2.09 -15.76
C SER A 407 13.28 0.92 -15.19
N THR A 408 11.99 1.14 -14.88
CA THR A 408 11.14 0.06 -14.33
C THR A 408 10.90 -1.05 -15.35
N GLY A 409 10.84 -0.72 -16.64
CA GLY A 409 10.70 -1.69 -17.73
C GLY A 409 12.01 -2.35 -18.17
N ASP A 410 13.17 -1.94 -17.64
CA ASP A 410 14.48 -2.48 -17.99
C ASP A 410 14.89 -3.60 -17.03
N ASN A 411 14.41 -4.81 -17.31
CA ASN A 411 14.62 -6.01 -16.50
C ASN A 411 15.35 -7.12 -17.27
N LEU A 412 15.78 -8.17 -16.56
CA LEU A 412 16.52 -9.29 -17.15
C LEU A 412 15.68 -10.03 -18.20
N THR A 413 14.38 -10.16 -17.98
CA THR A 413 13.45 -10.75 -18.96
C THR A 413 13.44 -9.94 -20.28
N ALA A 414 13.45 -8.60 -20.21
CA ALA A 414 13.47 -7.71 -21.38
C ALA A 414 14.84 -7.64 -22.09
N ARG A 415 15.96 -7.75 -21.36
CA ARG A 415 17.32 -7.73 -21.96
C ARG A 415 17.71 -9.04 -22.65
N GLY A 416 17.03 -10.14 -22.34
CA GLY A 416 17.13 -11.41 -23.06
C GLY A 416 18.35 -12.26 -22.72
N GLU A 417 18.51 -13.36 -23.47
CA GLU A 417 19.40 -14.48 -23.14
C GLU A 417 20.89 -14.13 -23.11
N ARG A 418 21.37 -13.24 -23.99
CA ARG A 418 22.80 -12.89 -24.05
C ARG A 418 23.29 -12.29 -22.74
N THR A 419 22.62 -11.24 -22.27
CA THR A 419 22.96 -10.57 -21.00
C THR A 419 22.90 -11.53 -19.84
N ARG A 420 21.92 -12.45 -19.84
CA ARG A 420 21.78 -13.48 -18.81
C ARG A 420 22.98 -14.44 -18.76
N LYS A 421 23.45 -14.92 -19.91
CA LYS A 421 24.62 -15.82 -20.00
C LYS A 421 25.90 -15.14 -19.53
N GLU A 422 26.14 -13.89 -19.96
CA GLU A 422 27.28 -13.08 -19.52
C GLU A 422 27.30 -12.90 -17.99
N LEU A 423 26.13 -12.61 -17.38
CA LEU A 423 26.00 -12.51 -15.93
C LEU A 423 26.19 -13.87 -15.23
N ALA A 424 25.68 -14.96 -15.81
CA ALA A 424 25.81 -16.29 -15.22
C ALA A 424 27.28 -16.73 -15.14
N GLU A 425 28.06 -16.47 -16.19
CA GLU A 425 29.51 -16.72 -16.21
C GLU A 425 30.23 -15.91 -15.13
N LEU A 426 29.91 -14.61 -15.01
CA LEU A 426 30.45 -13.75 -13.95
C LEU A 426 30.15 -14.31 -12.56
N ILE A 427 28.89 -14.65 -12.27
CA ILE A 427 28.48 -15.18 -10.97
C ILE A 427 29.14 -16.55 -10.70
N ARG A 428 29.32 -17.41 -11.71
CA ARG A 428 30.03 -18.70 -11.55
C ARG A 428 31.47 -18.51 -11.08
N GLU A 429 32.21 -17.58 -11.69
CA GLU A 429 33.58 -17.27 -11.27
C GLU A 429 33.60 -16.69 -9.85
N GLN A 430 32.64 -15.82 -9.51
CA GLN A 430 32.51 -15.31 -8.16
C GLN A 430 32.21 -16.40 -7.13
N VAL A 431 31.29 -17.33 -7.40
CA VAL A 431 30.96 -18.44 -6.48
C VAL A 431 32.18 -19.33 -6.24
N LYS A 432 32.99 -19.60 -7.27
CA LYS A 432 34.25 -20.34 -7.12
C LYS A 432 35.23 -19.63 -6.19
N THR A 433 35.40 -18.31 -6.34
CA THR A 433 36.29 -17.50 -5.50
C THR A 433 35.73 -17.32 -4.08
N ALA A 434 34.41 -17.12 -3.93
CA ALA A 434 33.73 -16.86 -2.67
C ALA A 434 33.76 -18.06 -1.71
N LYS A 435 33.62 -19.30 -2.20
CA LYS A 435 33.70 -20.53 -1.39
C LYS A 435 35.00 -20.67 -0.57
N ARG A 436 36.02 -19.85 -0.82
CA ARG A 436 37.31 -19.88 -0.11
C ARG A 436 37.35 -19.08 1.19
N LEU A 437 36.37 -18.21 1.47
CA LEU A 437 36.35 -17.34 2.65
C LEU A 437 34.98 -17.30 3.34
N PRO A 438 34.91 -17.18 4.68
CA PRO A 438 33.67 -16.87 5.40
C PRO A 438 33.05 -15.52 4.96
N PRO A 439 31.72 -15.33 5.07
CA PRO A 439 31.01 -14.14 4.56
C PRO A 439 31.62 -12.80 4.99
N ALA A 440 31.88 -12.59 6.28
CA ALA A 440 32.51 -11.37 6.79
C ALA A 440 33.91 -11.13 6.21
N ARG A 441 34.72 -12.18 6.05
CA ARG A 441 36.07 -12.09 5.48
C ARG A 441 36.05 -11.74 3.98
N ARG A 442 34.99 -12.08 3.25
CA ARG A 442 34.81 -11.66 1.84
C ARG A 442 34.67 -10.14 1.75
N TRP A 443 33.80 -9.55 2.56
CA TRP A 443 33.57 -8.10 2.57
C TRP A 443 34.77 -7.32 3.08
N LEU A 444 35.47 -7.87 4.07
CA LEU A 444 36.72 -7.29 4.51
C LEU A 444 37.79 -7.30 3.42
N ALA A 445 37.88 -8.35 2.60
CA ALA A 445 38.81 -8.39 1.49
C ALA A 445 38.51 -7.31 0.44
N VAL A 446 37.22 -7.06 0.13
CA VAL A 446 36.81 -5.94 -0.74
C VAL A 446 37.20 -4.60 -0.12
N LEU A 447 36.92 -4.40 1.17
CA LEU A 447 37.26 -3.17 1.87
C LEU A 447 38.80 -2.96 1.97
N ALA A 448 39.59 -4.04 2.01
CA ALA A 448 41.04 -4.02 2.03
C ALA A 448 41.68 -3.87 0.63
N ASP A 449 40.95 -4.12 -0.45
CA ASP A 449 41.48 -4.02 -1.82
C ASP A 449 41.63 -2.56 -2.26
N ASP A 450 42.87 -2.12 -2.46
CA ASP A 450 43.20 -0.78 -2.94
C ASP A 450 42.81 -0.53 -4.41
N ARG A 451 42.42 -1.58 -5.15
CA ARG A 451 41.98 -1.50 -6.55
C ARG A 451 40.45 -1.46 -6.70
N ALA A 452 39.71 -1.76 -5.63
CA ALA A 452 38.26 -1.69 -5.65
C ALA A 452 37.78 -0.22 -5.75
N LYS A 453 36.60 -0.02 -6.32
CA LYS A 453 36.01 1.31 -6.49
C LYS A 453 35.42 1.83 -5.16
N PRO A 454 35.34 3.16 -4.97
CA PRO A 454 34.70 3.76 -3.81
C PRO A 454 33.33 3.18 -3.44
N GLU A 455 32.48 2.92 -4.43
CA GLU A 455 31.14 2.35 -4.24
C GLU A 455 31.20 0.92 -3.72
N GLU A 456 32.20 0.13 -4.13
CA GLU A 456 32.41 -1.23 -3.66
C GLU A 456 32.89 -1.25 -2.21
N TRP A 457 33.70 -0.26 -1.80
CA TRP A 457 34.09 -0.08 -0.40
C TRP A 457 32.89 0.28 0.48
N VAL A 458 32.03 1.21 0.04
CA VAL A 458 30.80 1.59 0.76
C VAL A 458 29.87 0.37 0.91
N ALA A 459 29.60 -0.34 -0.18
CA ALA A 459 28.76 -1.53 -0.15
C ALA A 459 29.32 -2.61 0.80
N ALA A 460 30.64 -2.83 0.81
CA ALA A 460 31.28 -3.76 1.72
C ALA A 460 31.19 -3.32 3.18
N ALA A 461 31.40 -2.03 3.45
CA ALA A 461 31.29 -1.41 4.77
C ALA A 461 29.87 -1.53 5.33
N GLU A 462 28.86 -1.11 4.56
CA GLU A 462 27.45 -1.22 4.92
C GLU A 462 27.09 -2.68 5.20
N ARG A 463 27.59 -3.62 4.39
CA ARG A 463 27.30 -5.04 4.62
C ARG A 463 27.92 -5.53 5.93
N LEU A 464 29.15 -5.15 6.26
CA LEU A 464 29.79 -5.50 7.53
C LEU A 464 29.05 -4.92 8.75
N ALA A 465 28.52 -3.70 8.64
CA ALA A 465 27.75 -3.05 9.69
C ALA A 465 26.24 -3.36 9.66
N SER A 466 25.78 -4.19 8.72
CA SER A 466 24.37 -4.59 8.64
C SER A 466 24.05 -5.71 9.64
N PRO A 467 22.77 -5.84 10.07
CA PRO A 467 22.32 -6.97 10.87
C PRO A 467 22.60 -8.32 10.22
N ASP A 468 23.11 -9.28 10.99
CA ASP A 468 23.47 -10.63 10.53
C ASP A 468 22.27 -11.55 10.29
N ASP A 469 21.07 -11.12 10.67
CA ASP A 469 19.81 -11.82 10.49
C ASP A 469 19.02 -11.33 9.27
N VAL A 470 19.59 -10.47 8.43
CA VAL A 470 18.98 -9.94 7.21
C VAL A 470 19.87 -10.14 5.99
N ALA A 471 19.30 -10.66 4.90
CA ALA A 471 19.87 -10.61 3.55
C ALA A 471 19.19 -9.53 2.72
N VAL A 472 19.95 -8.83 1.89
CA VAL A 472 19.40 -7.87 0.91
C VAL A 472 19.25 -8.61 -0.41
N ALA A 473 18.00 -8.85 -0.82
CA ALA A 473 17.68 -9.41 -2.11
C ALA A 473 17.62 -8.25 -3.13
N PRO A 474 18.52 -8.19 -4.12
CA PRO A 474 18.56 -7.07 -5.04
C PRO A 474 17.35 -7.05 -5.97
N GLY A 475 16.93 -5.85 -6.38
CA GLY A 475 15.92 -5.69 -7.42
C GLY A 475 16.48 -5.89 -8.83
N THR A 476 15.61 -6.30 -9.74
CA THR A 476 15.89 -6.39 -11.20
C THR A 476 15.24 -5.26 -11.99
N MET A 477 14.69 -4.25 -11.28
CA MET A 477 14.04 -3.05 -11.81
C MET A 477 14.44 -1.86 -10.93
N VAL A 478 14.28 -0.63 -11.42
CA VAL A 478 14.44 0.53 -10.53
C VAL A 478 13.32 0.54 -9.49
N TRP A 479 13.67 0.99 -8.28
CA TRP A 479 12.78 0.99 -7.12
C TRP A 479 12.27 -0.39 -6.70
N SER A 480 12.97 -1.47 -7.08
CA SER A 480 12.80 -2.80 -6.48
C SER A 480 14.04 -3.24 -5.70
N GLY A 481 13.83 -4.17 -4.77
CA GLY A 481 14.79 -4.69 -3.81
C GLY A 481 14.11 -4.88 -2.46
N SER A 482 14.46 -5.95 -1.75
CA SER A 482 13.82 -6.28 -0.47
C SER A 482 14.79 -6.80 0.57
N ALA A 483 14.43 -6.60 1.84
CA ALA A 483 15.15 -7.16 2.97
C ALA A 483 14.50 -8.48 3.38
N VAL A 484 15.27 -9.57 3.35
CA VAL A 484 14.82 -10.92 3.71
C VAL A 484 15.35 -11.29 5.08
N ARG A 485 14.43 -11.52 6.03
CA ARG A 485 14.76 -12.02 7.36
C ARG A 485 15.23 -13.48 7.27
N LEU A 486 16.44 -13.77 7.72
CA LEU A 486 17.07 -15.09 7.66
C LEU A 486 16.63 -16.03 8.80
N ARG A 487 16.31 -15.45 9.96
CA ARG A 487 15.88 -16.18 11.17
C ARG A 487 15.01 -15.30 12.06
N PRO A 488 14.14 -15.87 12.92
CA PRO A 488 13.39 -15.11 13.93
C PRO A 488 14.30 -14.26 14.82
N ARG A 489 13.83 -13.08 15.23
CA ARG A 489 14.62 -12.11 16.00
C ARG A 489 14.37 -12.25 17.50
N GLU A 490 15.40 -12.68 18.23
CA GLU A 490 15.43 -12.68 19.69
C GLU A 490 16.43 -11.60 20.14
N GLY A 491 15.94 -10.38 20.37
CA GLY A 491 16.77 -9.24 20.83
C GLY A 491 17.45 -8.43 19.71
N LYS A 492 18.53 -7.72 20.05
CA LYS A 492 19.29 -6.90 19.10
C LYS A 492 20.21 -7.82 18.27
N PRO A 493 20.14 -7.78 16.93
CA PRO A 493 20.95 -8.63 16.08
C PRO A 493 22.41 -8.24 16.17
N LYS A 494 23.30 -9.21 15.91
CA LYS A 494 24.73 -8.93 15.75
C LYS A 494 24.97 -8.31 14.38
N LEU A 495 26.13 -7.70 14.19
CA LEU A 495 26.54 -7.22 12.87
C LEU A 495 27.15 -8.37 12.06
N VAL A 496 27.04 -8.35 10.74
CA VAL A 496 27.70 -9.35 9.87
C VAL A 496 29.20 -9.40 10.14
N GLY A 497 29.82 -8.22 10.37
CA GLY A 497 31.24 -8.08 10.66
C GLY A 497 31.64 -8.48 12.08
N GLU A 498 30.71 -8.81 12.98
CA GLU A 498 31.02 -9.08 14.41
C GLU A 498 32.16 -10.09 14.64
N PRO A 499 32.31 -11.19 13.86
CA PRO A 499 33.45 -12.10 13.98
C PRO A 499 34.83 -11.48 13.68
N LEU A 500 34.89 -10.24 13.17
CA LEU A 500 36.12 -9.53 12.82
C LEU A 500 36.59 -8.56 13.93
N ARG A 501 35.89 -8.47 15.06
CA ARG A 501 36.26 -7.59 16.20
C ARG A 501 37.71 -7.82 16.67
N ASP A 502 38.13 -9.07 16.73
CA ASP A 502 39.47 -9.47 17.23
C ASP A 502 40.53 -9.57 16.11
N GLN A 503 40.25 -9.07 14.91
CA GLN A 503 41.18 -9.20 13.80
C GLN A 503 42.50 -8.43 14.03
N LYS A 504 43.63 -9.13 13.86
CA LYS A 504 44.98 -8.55 13.92
C LYS A 504 45.43 -8.07 12.53
N GLY A 505 45.50 -6.74 12.35
CA GLY A 505 45.90 -6.07 11.10
C GLY A 505 44.74 -5.80 10.12
N PRO A 506 44.85 -4.78 9.24
CA PRO A 506 44.02 -3.59 9.43
C PRO A 506 42.58 -3.94 9.82
N SER A 507 42.12 -3.41 10.96
CA SER A 507 40.77 -3.64 11.46
C SER A 507 39.72 -3.06 10.51
N VAL A 508 38.44 -3.43 10.71
CA VAL A 508 37.32 -2.81 9.98
C VAL A 508 37.36 -1.29 10.16
N THR A 509 37.62 -0.83 11.40
CA THR A 509 37.74 0.59 11.73
C THR A 509 38.91 1.27 10.99
N ASP A 510 40.10 0.65 10.97
CA ASP A 510 41.26 1.18 10.23
C ASP A 510 40.96 1.33 8.73
N LEU A 511 40.29 0.34 8.15
CA LEU A 511 39.93 0.37 6.74
C LEU A 511 38.85 1.40 6.45
N LEU A 512 37.80 1.51 7.27
CA LEU A 512 36.77 2.55 7.12
C LEU A 512 37.40 3.94 7.14
N LEU A 513 38.27 4.22 8.11
CA LEU A 513 39.00 5.49 8.21
C LEU A 513 39.89 5.74 6.99
N LYS A 514 40.62 4.72 6.51
CA LYS A 514 41.42 4.81 5.28
C LYS A 514 40.55 5.15 4.07
N ARG A 515 39.42 4.46 3.88
CA ARG A 515 38.54 4.65 2.72
C ARG A 515 37.82 5.98 2.75
N MET A 516 37.44 6.49 3.92
CA MET A 516 36.88 7.84 4.04
C MET A 516 37.79 8.91 3.42
N GLY A 517 39.12 8.78 3.57
CA GLY A 517 40.10 9.69 2.98
C GLY A 517 40.28 9.54 1.45
N GLN A 518 39.74 8.48 0.84
CA GLN A 518 39.88 8.15 -0.58
C GLN A 518 38.59 8.32 -1.37
N CYS A 519 37.47 8.65 -0.71
CA CYS A 519 36.17 8.84 -1.33
C CYS A 519 35.80 10.32 -1.46
N GLU A 520 34.96 10.65 -2.45
CA GLU A 520 34.29 11.94 -2.47
C GLU A 520 33.39 12.13 -1.23
N PRO A 521 33.07 13.39 -0.84
CA PRO A 521 32.43 13.70 0.44
C PRO A 521 31.14 12.92 0.73
N ARG A 522 30.31 12.67 -0.28
CA ARG A 522 29.06 11.92 -0.12
C ARG A 522 29.33 10.48 0.35
N LEU A 523 30.15 9.72 -0.38
CA LEU A 523 30.48 8.35 -0.02
C LEU A 523 31.28 8.27 1.28
N SER A 524 32.15 9.26 1.53
CA SER A 524 32.88 9.39 2.79
C SER A 524 31.95 9.57 4.00
N ALA A 525 30.85 10.33 3.84
CA ALA A 525 29.84 10.48 4.88
C ALA A 525 29.05 9.19 5.15
N GLU A 526 28.71 8.41 4.13
CA GLU A 526 28.07 7.10 4.32
C GLU A 526 29.01 6.13 5.07
N LEU A 527 30.31 6.15 4.77
CA LEU A 527 31.30 5.40 5.56
C LEU A 527 31.36 5.87 7.02
N ALA A 528 31.24 7.18 7.28
CA ALA A 528 31.24 7.71 8.65
C ALA A 528 29.99 7.29 9.44
N LEU A 529 28.81 7.28 8.80
CA LEU A 529 27.58 6.74 9.39
C LEU A 529 27.68 5.22 9.62
N THR A 530 28.32 4.50 8.70
CA THR A 530 28.61 3.08 8.85
C THR A 530 29.54 2.81 10.03
N LEU A 531 30.56 3.65 10.21
CA LEU A 531 31.44 3.59 11.39
C LEU A 531 30.66 3.88 12.67
N ALA A 532 29.69 4.79 12.68
CA ALA A 532 28.84 5.05 13.84
C ALA A 532 28.02 3.81 14.24
N ALA A 533 27.53 3.03 13.27
CA ALA A 533 26.85 1.77 13.54
C ALA A 533 27.82 0.66 14.03
N TRP A 534 29.04 0.62 13.50
CA TRP A 534 30.06 -0.38 13.82
C TRP A 534 30.75 -0.14 15.18
N GLU A 535 31.24 1.07 15.40
CA GLU A 535 32.03 1.51 16.55
C GLU A 535 31.74 2.99 16.88
N PRO A 536 30.65 3.28 17.63
CA PRO A 536 30.17 4.64 17.88
C PRO A 536 31.23 5.62 18.40
N GLY A 537 32.10 5.16 19.31
CA GLY A 537 33.14 6.01 19.90
C GLY A 537 34.20 6.48 18.89
N ALA A 538 34.56 5.64 17.92
CA ALA A 538 35.53 5.99 16.88
C ALA A 538 34.93 6.89 15.79
N ALA A 539 33.60 6.97 15.68
CA ALA A 539 32.90 7.69 14.62
C ALA A 539 32.81 9.21 14.85
N LEU A 540 32.82 9.69 16.10
CA LEU A 540 32.54 11.11 16.41
C LEU A 540 33.43 12.10 15.65
N LYS A 541 34.75 11.87 15.61
CA LYS A 541 35.69 12.73 14.89
C LYS A 541 35.47 12.68 13.36
N PRO A 542 35.42 11.50 12.72
CA PRO A 542 35.07 11.40 11.30
C PRO A 542 33.71 12.04 10.96
N LEU A 543 32.67 11.84 11.77
CA LEU A 543 31.36 12.47 11.57
C LEU A 543 31.48 14.00 11.56
N ALA A 544 32.22 14.59 12.50
CA ALA A 544 32.46 16.04 12.56
C ALA A 544 33.24 16.56 11.32
N GLU A 545 34.25 15.82 10.87
CA GLU A 545 35.03 16.15 9.66
C GLU A 545 34.17 16.07 8.39
N GLN A 546 33.36 15.01 8.24
CA GLN A 546 32.48 14.85 7.08
C GLN A 546 31.34 15.87 7.09
N MET A 547 30.81 16.22 8.26
CA MET A 547 29.82 17.28 8.42
C MET A 547 30.37 18.61 7.86
N LYS A 548 31.62 18.97 8.16
CA LYS A 548 32.26 20.16 7.56
C LYS A 548 32.37 20.05 6.04
N ARG A 549 32.83 18.92 5.51
CA ARG A 549 33.02 18.68 4.06
C ARG A 549 31.70 18.72 3.29
N LEU A 550 30.64 18.12 3.81
CA LEU A 550 29.32 18.13 3.17
C LEU A 550 28.72 19.54 3.14
N ARG A 551 28.90 20.32 4.22
CA ARG A 551 28.49 21.72 4.25
C ARG A 551 29.22 22.55 3.20
N GLU A 552 30.53 22.40 3.05
CA GLU A 552 31.33 23.06 2.00
C GLU A 552 30.92 22.67 0.58
N LYS A 553 30.28 21.51 0.42
CA LYS A 553 29.74 21.01 -0.85
C LYS A 553 28.26 21.29 -1.06
N GLU A 554 27.61 21.96 -0.11
CA GLU A 554 26.17 22.25 -0.14
C GLU A 554 25.29 20.98 -0.25
N SER A 555 25.77 19.83 0.26
CA SER A 555 25.01 18.58 0.37
C SER A 555 24.34 18.53 1.75
N TYR A 556 23.18 19.17 1.83
CA TYR A 556 22.50 19.44 3.10
C TYR A 556 21.78 18.21 3.65
N TYR A 557 21.32 17.28 2.81
CA TYR A 557 20.66 16.06 3.29
C TYR A 557 21.62 15.21 4.12
N GLY A 558 22.81 14.92 3.56
CA GLY A 558 23.84 14.18 4.26
C GLY A 558 24.33 14.93 5.50
N TYR A 559 24.49 16.25 5.41
CA TYR A 559 24.90 17.10 6.53
C TYR A 559 23.95 16.97 7.74
N VAL A 560 22.63 17.08 7.52
CA VAL A 560 21.63 16.93 8.58
C VAL A 560 21.68 15.54 9.23
N ARG A 561 21.79 14.47 8.43
CA ARG A 561 21.95 13.11 8.97
C ARG A 561 23.16 12.96 9.88
N LEU A 562 24.27 13.63 9.56
CA LEU A 562 25.46 13.62 10.43
C LEU A 562 25.25 14.43 11.71
N VAL A 563 24.51 15.54 11.67
CA VAL A 563 24.14 16.31 12.88
C VAL A 563 23.30 15.45 13.82
N GLU A 564 22.24 14.84 13.30
CA GLU A 564 21.32 13.98 14.05
C GLU A 564 22.10 12.80 14.67
N CYS A 565 22.90 12.10 13.87
CA CYS A 565 23.72 10.98 14.34
C CYS A 565 24.69 11.39 15.46
N ARG A 566 25.39 12.54 15.34
CA ARG A 566 26.27 13.06 16.41
C ARG A 566 25.48 13.37 17.69
N CYS A 567 24.29 13.96 17.58
CA CYS A 567 23.44 14.26 18.73
C CYS A 567 22.94 12.97 19.42
N GLU A 568 22.53 11.96 18.65
CA GLU A 568 22.15 10.63 19.16
C GLU A 568 23.30 9.94 19.91
N LEU A 569 24.54 10.19 19.49
CA LEU A 569 25.75 9.72 20.18
C LEU A 569 26.17 10.59 21.38
N GLY A 570 25.41 11.65 21.70
CA GLY A 570 25.65 12.55 22.83
C GLY A 570 26.59 13.73 22.55
N ASP A 571 27.04 13.94 21.30
CA ASP A 571 27.89 15.07 20.90
C ASP A 571 27.07 16.30 20.53
N MET A 572 26.64 17.05 21.54
CA MET A 572 25.82 18.26 21.38
C MET A 572 26.55 19.42 20.71
N LYS A 573 27.88 19.38 20.57
CA LYS A 573 28.62 20.38 19.78
C LYS A 573 28.15 20.38 18.31
N ALA A 574 27.66 19.25 17.81
CA ALA A 574 27.04 19.19 16.49
C ALA A 574 25.86 20.16 16.34
N MET A 575 25.10 20.38 17.42
CA MET A 575 23.99 21.33 17.43
C MET A 575 24.46 22.79 17.44
N ASP A 576 25.57 23.10 18.12
CA ASP A 576 26.23 24.41 18.03
C ASP A 576 26.72 24.69 16.60
N ASP A 577 27.45 23.73 16.01
CA ASP A 577 27.98 23.83 14.64
C ASP A 577 26.86 23.96 13.60
N TYR A 578 25.72 23.31 13.85
CA TYR A 578 24.49 23.43 13.07
C TYR A 578 23.84 24.80 13.24
N ALA A 579 23.66 25.27 14.48
CA ALA A 579 23.06 26.56 14.79
C ALA A 579 23.81 27.72 14.13
N ASP A 580 25.15 27.70 14.18
CA ASP A 580 26.00 28.70 13.53
C ASP A 580 25.80 28.73 12.01
N PHE A 581 25.74 27.54 11.38
CA PHE A 581 25.48 27.42 9.95
C PHE A 581 24.07 27.89 9.58
N ILE A 582 23.04 27.31 10.21
CA ILE A 582 21.65 27.55 9.82
C ILE A 582 21.27 29.00 10.06
N GLY A 583 21.81 29.66 11.10
CA GLY A 583 21.64 31.09 11.33
C GLY A 583 22.23 31.99 10.23
N SER A 584 23.03 31.45 9.31
CA SER A 584 23.53 32.15 8.11
C SER A 584 22.87 31.71 6.81
N ALA A 585 21.98 30.72 6.85
CA ALA A 585 21.32 30.17 5.67
C ALA A 585 20.38 31.19 5.01
N THR A 586 20.24 31.07 3.69
CA THR A 586 19.32 31.86 2.87
C THR A 586 18.21 30.97 2.30
N THR A 587 17.22 31.56 1.65
CA THR A 587 16.17 30.80 0.97
C THR A 587 16.73 29.92 -0.15
N GLU A 588 17.86 30.29 -0.76
CA GLU A 588 18.59 29.45 -1.74
C GLU A 588 19.19 28.19 -1.09
N THR A 589 19.56 28.24 0.19
CA THR A 589 19.97 27.03 0.93
C THR A 589 18.84 26.01 0.99
N LEU A 590 17.59 26.48 1.12
CA LEU A 590 16.40 25.63 1.09
C LEU A 590 16.19 25.04 -0.30
N ASP A 591 16.30 25.84 -1.38
CA ASP A 591 16.25 25.35 -2.77
C ASP A 591 17.18 24.15 -2.99
N LYS A 592 18.46 24.32 -2.64
CA LYS A 592 19.48 23.28 -2.81
C LYS A 592 19.20 22.03 -1.99
N ALA A 593 18.66 22.17 -0.78
CA ALA A 593 18.25 21.03 0.03
C ALA A 593 17.09 20.24 -0.60
N TYR A 594 16.12 20.94 -1.22
CA TYR A 594 15.04 20.31 -1.98
C TYR A 594 15.51 19.69 -3.31
N GLU A 595 16.47 20.26 -4.01
CA GLU A 595 17.01 19.65 -5.24
C GLU A 595 17.68 18.29 -4.96
N GLU A 596 18.27 18.10 -3.77
CA GLU A 596 18.96 16.86 -3.41
C GLU A 596 17.99 15.69 -3.15
N ARG A 597 16.87 15.94 -2.44
CA ARG A 597 15.94 14.89 -1.96
C ARG A 597 14.48 15.36 -1.85
N GLY A 598 14.06 16.45 -2.48
CA GLY A 598 12.66 16.89 -2.57
C GLY A 598 11.82 16.98 -1.28
N PHE A 599 12.44 17.14 -0.10
CA PHE A 599 11.77 17.36 1.19
C PHE A 599 12.61 18.28 2.11
N PRO A 600 12.01 19.19 2.92
CA PRO A 600 12.75 20.17 3.72
C PRO A 600 13.31 19.59 5.02
N ASN A 601 14.27 18.66 4.96
CA ASN A 601 14.91 18.13 6.18
C ASN A 601 15.92 19.11 6.82
N LEU A 602 16.26 20.21 6.14
CA LEU A 602 17.23 21.23 6.58
C LEU A 602 16.96 21.75 8.01
N PHE A 603 15.67 21.86 8.38
CA PHE A 603 15.22 22.43 9.64
C PHE A 603 14.87 21.39 10.72
N HIS A 604 15.00 20.08 10.44
CA HIS A 604 14.68 19.04 11.42
C HIS A 604 15.45 19.19 12.74
N PRO A 605 16.78 19.40 12.75
CA PRO A 605 17.51 19.54 14.02
C PRO A 605 17.01 20.75 14.84
N MET A 606 16.67 21.86 14.18
CA MET A 606 16.12 23.04 14.85
C MET A 606 14.77 22.78 15.51
N ALA A 607 13.93 21.96 14.87
CA ALA A 607 12.59 21.62 15.35
C ALA A 607 12.61 20.62 16.52
N ASP A 608 13.60 19.72 16.54
CA ASP A 608 13.77 18.70 17.56
C ASP A 608 14.46 19.23 18.83
N TYR A 609 15.29 20.27 18.69
CA TYR A 609 16.02 20.92 19.78
C TYR A 609 15.62 22.40 19.99
N PRO A 610 14.32 22.73 20.16
CA PRO A 610 13.84 24.11 20.12
C PRO A 610 14.29 24.97 21.31
N ASN A 611 14.80 24.34 22.38
CA ASN A 611 15.29 25.02 23.58
C ASN A 611 16.82 25.16 23.61
N HIS A 612 17.53 24.63 22.61
CA HIS A 612 18.99 24.73 22.57
C HIS A 612 19.41 26.20 22.32
N PRO A 613 20.30 26.80 23.14
CA PRO A 613 20.58 28.24 23.06
C PRO A 613 21.01 28.73 21.67
N GLY A 614 21.88 27.97 20.99
CA GLY A 614 22.30 28.30 19.62
C GLY A 614 21.15 28.24 18.62
N VAL A 615 20.24 27.27 18.76
CA VAL A 615 19.05 27.12 17.91
C VAL A 615 18.10 28.30 18.09
N VAL A 616 17.87 28.72 19.33
CA VAL A 616 17.04 29.89 19.64
C VAL A 616 17.63 31.15 19.01
N ALA A 617 18.94 31.38 19.18
CA ALA A 617 19.63 32.52 18.58
C ALA A 617 19.58 32.51 17.04
N ALA A 618 19.77 31.34 16.42
CA ALA A 618 19.65 31.17 14.98
C ALA A 618 18.22 31.45 14.49
N ALA A 619 17.20 30.95 15.20
CA ALA A 619 15.80 31.21 14.87
C ALA A 619 15.43 32.70 14.96
N GLU A 620 15.93 33.42 15.98
CA GLU A 620 15.75 34.87 16.10
C GLU A 620 16.38 35.62 14.91
N LYS A 621 17.57 35.20 14.45
CA LYS A 621 18.21 35.81 13.29
C LYS A 621 17.45 35.54 11.98
N LEU A 622 16.92 34.33 11.79
CA LEU A 622 16.21 33.95 10.57
C LEU A 622 14.79 34.51 10.52
N PHE A 623 14.08 34.56 11.64
CA PHE A 623 12.63 34.82 11.67
C PHE A 623 12.22 35.99 12.58
N GLY A 624 13.12 36.49 13.41
CA GLY A 624 12.88 37.66 14.28
C GLY A 624 13.29 38.99 13.65
N ASP A 625 14.32 39.01 12.79
CA ASP A 625 14.77 40.23 12.10
C ASP A 625 13.84 40.59 10.91
N PRO A 626 13.16 41.76 10.92
CA PRO A 626 12.33 42.20 9.80
C PRO A 626 13.06 42.34 8.45
N LYS A 627 14.40 42.45 8.46
CA LYS A 627 15.24 42.51 7.25
C LYS A 627 15.66 41.13 6.73
N SER A 628 15.32 40.07 7.45
CA SER A 628 15.66 38.70 7.06
C SER A 628 15.07 38.37 5.68
N PRO A 629 15.83 37.73 4.77
CA PRO A 629 15.32 37.32 3.46
C PRO A 629 14.23 36.25 3.54
N TRP A 630 14.12 35.56 4.68
CA TRP A 630 13.08 34.58 4.98
C TRP A 630 11.70 35.22 5.16
N LEU A 631 11.65 36.51 5.51
CA LEU A 631 10.41 37.26 5.71
C LEU A 631 10.08 38.15 4.49
N PRO A 632 8.78 38.38 4.20
CA PRO A 632 7.62 37.64 4.69
C PRO A 632 7.67 36.15 4.29
N LEU A 633 7.09 35.27 5.10
CA LEU A 633 7.09 33.82 4.84
C LEU A 633 6.31 33.49 3.56
N VAL A 634 5.27 34.28 3.26
CA VAL A 634 4.43 34.14 2.08
C VAL A 634 4.64 35.33 1.14
N ARG A 635 5.40 35.10 0.07
CA ARG A 635 5.58 36.04 -1.05
C ARG A 635 6.17 35.33 -2.25
N SER A 636 6.01 35.95 -3.42
CA SER A 636 6.78 35.57 -4.60
C SER A 636 8.24 36.00 -4.50
N ARG A 637 9.12 35.09 -4.87
CA ARG A 637 10.58 35.22 -4.91
C ARG A 637 11.13 34.98 -6.33
N GLY A 638 10.27 34.81 -7.33
CA GLY A 638 10.66 34.71 -8.73
C GLY A 638 11.39 33.40 -9.04
N ALA A 639 12.68 33.47 -9.38
CA ALA A 639 13.48 32.29 -9.73
C ALA A 639 14.03 31.51 -8.51
N GLN A 640 13.86 32.03 -7.29
CA GLN A 640 14.21 31.35 -6.03
C GLN A 640 12.97 30.66 -5.42
N THR A 641 13.14 29.68 -4.53
CA THR A 641 12.02 28.91 -3.96
C THR A 641 10.93 29.79 -3.36
N ASP A 642 9.73 29.65 -3.93
CA ASP A 642 8.48 30.16 -3.36
C ASP A 642 7.97 29.29 -2.18
N ARG A 643 8.69 28.21 -1.81
CA ARG A 643 8.29 27.18 -0.84
C ARG A 643 8.58 27.49 0.63
N VAL A 644 9.05 28.70 0.97
CA VAL A 644 9.22 29.10 2.39
C VAL A 644 7.92 28.92 3.18
N HIS A 645 6.77 29.07 2.52
CA HIS A 645 5.45 28.86 3.10
C HIS A 645 5.17 27.39 3.51
N GLU A 646 5.90 26.41 2.98
CA GLU A 646 5.80 24.99 3.37
C GLU A 646 6.36 24.73 4.77
N LEU A 647 7.14 25.67 5.33
CA LEU A 647 7.64 25.58 6.71
C LEU A 647 6.56 25.89 7.76
N ILE A 648 5.48 26.58 7.38
CA ILE A 648 4.44 27.06 8.29
C ILE A 648 3.84 25.94 9.16
N PRO A 649 3.38 24.80 8.61
CA PRO A 649 2.77 23.74 9.39
C PRO A 649 3.76 22.80 10.08
N THR A 650 5.06 23.13 10.11
CA THR A 650 6.08 22.26 10.67
C THR A 650 6.29 22.46 12.18
N ASN A 651 7.05 21.57 12.80
CA ASN A 651 7.44 21.67 14.22
C ASN A 651 8.30 22.92 14.54
N LEU A 652 8.73 23.71 13.53
CA LEU A 652 9.38 25.01 13.75
C LEU A 652 8.51 25.99 14.54
N LEU A 653 7.19 25.85 14.51
CA LEU A 653 6.26 26.65 15.32
C LEU A 653 6.52 26.57 16.84
N ARG A 654 7.28 25.58 17.32
CA ARG A 654 7.74 25.50 18.72
C ARG A 654 8.69 26.67 19.06
N LEU A 655 9.45 27.16 18.08
CA LEU A 655 10.38 28.28 18.24
C LEU A 655 9.62 29.62 18.33
N PRO A 656 9.86 30.44 19.35
CA PRO A 656 9.17 31.73 19.52
C PRO A 656 9.28 32.67 18.31
N ALA A 657 10.49 32.84 17.75
CA ALA A 657 10.73 33.71 16.60
C ALA A 657 9.93 33.31 15.36
N PHE A 658 9.98 32.02 14.98
CA PHE A 658 9.25 31.50 13.82
C PHE A 658 7.73 31.60 14.03
N ARG A 659 7.25 31.26 15.23
CA ARG A 659 5.84 31.41 15.59
C ARG A 659 5.35 32.86 15.49
N ALA A 660 6.15 33.81 15.95
CA ALA A 660 5.83 35.23 15.83
C ALA A 660 5.75 35.68 14.35
N ALA A 661 6.65 35.17 13.50
CA ALA A 661 6.59 35.42 12.06
C ALA A 661 5.30 34.87 11.41
N VAL A 662 4.88 33.64 11.76
CA VAL A 662 3.62 33.07 11.27
C VAL A 662 2.41 33.87 11.76
N ILE A 663 2.39 34.30 13.03
CA ILE A 663 1.32 35.16 13.57
C ILE A 663 1.27 36.51 12.84
N LYS A 664 2.42 37.05 12.41
CA LYS A 664 2.48 38.28 11.60
C LYS A 664 1.86 38.06 10.22
N GLU A 665 2.09 36.92 9.58
CA GLU A 665 1.44 36.58 8.31
C GLU A 665 -0.07 36.38 8.43
N LEU A 666 -0.56 35.89 9.58
CA LEU A 666 -2.00 35.86 9.87
C LEU A 666 -2.62 37.27 9.94
N GLY A 667 -1.81 38.32 10.08
CA GLY A 667 -2.23 39.72 9.94
C GLY A 667 -2.12 40.28 8.51
N ASN A 668 -1.56 39.54 7.55
CA ASN A 668 -1.30 39.99 6.20
C ASN A 668 -2.55 39.86 5.31
N LYS A 669 -3.34 40.93 5.23
CA LYS A 669 -4.53 41.02 4.37
C LYS A 669 -4.21 41.26 2.89
N GLY A 670 -2.93 41.28 2.50
CA GLY A 670 -2.52 41.40 1.11
C GLY A 670 -2.68 40.11 0.32
N GLY A 671 -2.32 40.14 -0.95
CA GLY A 671 -2.41 38.99 -1.85
C GLY A 671 -3.69 38.95 -2.69
N ASN A 672 -3.65 38.13 -3.73
CA ASN A 672 -4.75 37.95 -4.67
C ASN A 672 -4.82 36.49 -5.12
N GLY A 673 -5.02 35.59 -4.15
CA GLY A 673 -5.21 34.17 -4.45
C GLY A 673 -6.60 33.91 -5.02
N THR A 674 -6.75 32.85 -5.79
CA THR A 674 -8.02 32.38 -6.34
C THR A 674 -8.23 30.91 -6.02
N ILE A 675 -9.46 30.54 -5.68
CA ILE A 675 -9.84 29.18 -5.33
C ILE A 675 -11.12 28.79 -6.06
N ARG A 676 -11.16 27.54 -6.55
CA ARG A 676 -12.38 26.89 -7.02
C ARG A 676 -12.44 25.49 -6.42
N VAL A 677 -13.56 25.18 -5.79
CA VAL A 677 -13.85 23.88 -5.19
C VAL A 677 -15.14 23.33 -5.75
N ASP A 678 -15.14 22.09 -6.21
CA ASP A 678 -16.37 21.42 -6.63
C ASP A 678 -17.12 20.79 -5.45
N LYS A 679 -18.33 20.29 -5.69
CA LYS A 679 -19.18 19.69 -4.65
C LYS A 679 -18.60 18.40 -4.02
N TYR A 680 -17.50 17.86 -4.52
CA TYR A 680 -16.80 16.68 -3.98
C TYR A 680 -15.47 17.05 -3.30
N GLY A 681 -15.21 18.36 -3.14
CA GLY A 681 -13.99 18.87 -2.51
C GLY A 681 -12.77 18.89 -3.44
N SER A 682 -12.94 18.62 -4.74
CA SER A 682 -11.85 18.80 -5.71
C SER A 682 -11.51 20.27 -5.82
N MET A 683 -10.24 20.62 -5.67
CA MET A 683 -9.79 21.98 -5.43
C MET A 683 -8.76 22.42 -6.48
N ALA A 684 -8.97 23.60 -7.05
CA ALA A 684 -8.00 24.32 -7.87
C ALA A 684 -7.69 25.66 -7.21
N MET A 685 -6.46 25.81 -6.73
CA MET A 685 -5.96 26.98 -6.01
C MET A 685 -4.79 27.60 -6.77
N ASP A 686 -4.77 28.92 -6.86
CA ASP A 686 -3.62 29.68 -7.31
C ASP A 686 -3.37 30.86 -6.35
N LEU A 687 -2.14 30.96 -5.83
CA LEU A 687 -1.64 32.15 -5.18
C LEU A 687 -0.42 32.61 -6.00
N PRO A 688 -0.55 33.67 -6.80
CA PRO A 688 0.43 34.03 -7.83
C PRO A 688 1.86 34.12 -7.30
N GLY A 689 2.75 33.34 -7.91
CA GLY A 689 4.15 33.27 -7.55
C GLY A 689 4.40 32.75 -6.14
N VAL A 690 3.48 31.99 -5.54
CA VAL A 690 3.70 31.29 -4.26
C VAL A 690 3.41 29.81 -4.43
N THR A 691 2.22 29.48 -4.92
CA THR A 691 1.79 28.11 -5.13
C THR A 691 0.67 28.06 -6.15
N ASN A 692 0.68 27.03 -6.99
CA ASN A 692 -0.47 26.59 -7.75
C ASN A 692 -0.72 25.12 -7.39
N SER A 693 -1.95 24.80 -7.00
CA SER A 693 -2.30 23.45 -6.56
C SER A 693 -3.58 23.01 -7.21
N TYR A 694 -3.56 21.78 -7.72
CA TYR A 694 -4.71 21.09 -8.29
C TYR A 694 -4.79 19.73 -7.59
N GLY A 695 -5.86 19.51 -6.84
CA GLY A 695 -6.04 18.30 -6.04
C GLY A 695 -7.35 17.57 -6.39
N GLY A 696 -7.28 16.24 -6.50
CA GLY A 696 -8.46 15.38 -6.64
C GLY A 696 -9.23 15.24 -5.33
N GLY A 697 -10.57 15.21 -5.41
CA GLY A 697 -11.46 15.16 -4.25
C GLY A 697 -11.34 13.85 -3.44
N SER A 698 -11.76 13.90 -2.17
CA SER A 698 -11.64 12.78 -1.20
C SER A 698 -12.56 11.58 -1.47
N GLY A 699 -13.32 11.61 -2.58
CA GLY A 699 -14.41 10.66 -2.87
C GLY A 699 -15.61 10.78 -1.93
N SER A 700 -15.54 11.63 -0.91
CA SER A 700 -16.59 11.96 0.06
C SER A 700 -17.03 13.41 -0.14
N ARG A 701 -18.32 13.71 0.03
CA ARG A 701 -18.86 15.06 -0.16
C ARG A 701 -18.93 15.79 1.18
N GLU A 702 -18.14 16.83 1.38
CA GLU A 702 -18.33 17.75 2.51
C GLU A 702 -19.65 18.51 2.34
N LEU A 703 -20.47 18.57 3.40
CA LEU A 703 -21.82 19.15 3.30
C LEU A 703 -21.83 20.68 3.40
N ASP A 704 -20.73 21.31 3.80
CA ASP A 704 -20.60 22.77 3.82
C ASP A 704 -20.13 23.36 2.48
N ILE A 705 -19.80 22.52 1.50
CA ILE A 705 -19.61 22.95 0.11
C ILE A 705 -20.97 22.95 -0.61
N PRO A 706 -21.39 24.08 -1.22
CA PRO A 706 -22.64 24.16 -1.99
C PRO A 706 -22.68 23.18 -3.17
N GLU A 707 -23.89 22.84 -3.64
CA GLU A 707 -24.06 21.90 -4.76
C GLU A 707 -23.44 22.34 -6.09
N GLY A 708 -23.35 23.65 -6.31
CA GLY A 708 -22.65 24.24 -7.45
C GLY A 708 -21.13 24.33 -7.29
N GLY A 709 -20.57 23.86 -6.18
CA GLY A 709 -19.22 24.20 -5.75
C GLY A 709 -19.16 25.58 -5.08
N ALA A 710 -17.96 25.98 -4.68
CA ALA A 710 -17.67 27.29 -4.12
C ALA A 710 -16.31 27.79 -4.61
N GLY A 711 -16.06 29.09 -4.52
CA GLY A 711 -14.79 29.65 -4.92
C GLY A 711 -14.87 31.13 -5.20
N ASP A 712 -13.82 31.85 -4.85
CA ASP A 712 -13.63 33.28 -5.11
C ASP A 712 -12.14 33.62 -4.85
N ARG A 713 -11.87 34.83 -4.37
CA ARG A 713 -10.55 35.30 -3.98
C ARG A 713 -10.27 35.07 -2.50
N PHE A 714 -9.00 34.88 -2.18
CA PHE A 714 -8.49 34.81 -0.81
C PHE A 714 -7.18 35.60 -0.65
N ARG A 715 -6.88 35.98 0.60
CA ARG A 715 -5.71 36.78 1.00
C ARG A 715 -4.62 35.88 1.57
N VAL A 716 -3.43 36.43 1.79
CA VAL A 716 -2.31 35.70 2.42
C VAL A 716 -2.68 35.16 3.80
N CYS A 717 -3.34 35.96 4.65
CA CYS A 717 -3.79 35.51 5.97
C CYS A 717 -4.73 34.29 5.90
N ASP A 718 -5.59 34.24 4.88
CA ASP A 718 -6.53 33.13 4.65
C ASP A 718 -5.77 31.85 4.28
N PHE A 719 -4.77 31.96 3.39
CA PHE A 719 -3.89 30.86 2.99
C PHE A 719 -3.11 30.28 4.17
N VAL A 720 -2.55 31.14 5.02
CA VAL A 720 -1.80 30.72 6.21
C VAL A 720 -2.72 30.02 7.21
N ALA A 721 -3.91 30.57 7.48
CA ALA A 721 -4.88 29.96 8.36
C ALA A 721 -5.37 28.59 7.85
N TRP A 722 -5.59 28.46 6.53
CA TRP A 722 -5.94 27.20 5.89
C TRP A 722 -4.83 26.15 6.04
N LYS A 723 -3.55 26.50 5.77
CA LYS A 723 -2.43 25.56 5.98
C LYS A 723 -2.32 25.07 7.42
N ILE A 724 -2.49 25.97 8.38
CA ILE A 724 -2.51 25.60 9.81
C ILE A 724 -3.68 24.66 10.10
N ALA A 725 -4.88 24.97 9.60
CA ALA A 725 -6.09 24.18 9.83
C ALA A 725 -6.04 22.78 9.22
N ASP A 726 -5.38 22.64 8.07
CA ASP A 726 -5.30 21.38 7.31
C ASP A 726 -4.22 20.44 7.86
N GLU A 727 -3.06 20.98 8.27
CA GLU A 727 -1.90 20.18 8.64
C GLU A 727 -1.67 20.05 10.17
N ILE A 728 -2.30 20.89 11.01
CA ILE A 728 -2.12 20.87 12.47
C ILE A 728 -3.40 20.39 13.18
N GLU A 729 -3.31 19.25 13.87
CA GLU A 729 -4.41 18.70 14.67
C GLU A 729 -4.83 19.69 15.79
N GLY A 730 -6.14 19.92 15.94
CA GLY A 730 -6.70 20.89 16.88
C GLY A 730 -6.80 22.33 16.37
N ALA A 731 -6.09 22.69 15.29
CA ALA A 731 -6.09 24.07 14.79
C ALA A 731 -7.48 24.49 14.27
N PRO A 732 -7.99 25.70 14.60
CA PRO A 732 -9.30 26.16 14.15
C PRO A 732 -9.48 26.05 12.63
N ARG A 733 -10.66 25.62 12.19
CA ARG A 733 -10.91 25.37 10.77
C ARG A 733 -10.93 26.68 9.99
N CYS A 734 -10.23 26.72 8.87
CA CYS A 734 -10.28 27.81 7.90
C CYS A 734 -10.29 27.23 6.49
N GLU A 735 -11.34 27.49 5.72
CA GLU A 735 -11.42 27.06 4.32
C GLU A 735 -11.36 28.27 3.39
N LEU A 736 -10.57 28.15 2.32
CA LEU A 736 -10.35 29.27 1.40
C LEU A 736 -11.62 29.68 0.64
N TYR A 737 -12.55 28.75 0.43
CA TYR A 737 -13.80 28.99 -0.28
C TYR A 737 -14.90 29.63 0.59
N TRP A 738 -14.66 29.85 1.88
CA TRP A 738 -15.63 30.51 2.76
C TRP A 738 -15.74 32.02 2.47
N PRO A 739 -16.88 32.65 2.81
CA PRO A 739 -17.00 34.11 2.83
C PRO A 739 -15.91 34.78 3.68
N GLU A 740 -15.48 35.98 3.28
CA GLU A 740 -14.35 36.68 3.90
C GLU A 740 -14.56 36.96 5.40
N ASP A 741 -15.76 37.30 5.83
CA ASP A 741 -16.09 37.54 7.24
C ASP A 741 -15.90 36.28 8.11
N ARG A 742 -16.26 35.11 7.58
CA ARG A 742 -16.01 33.82 8.22
C ARG A 742 -14.52 33.49 8.25
N ARG A 743 -13.77 33.81 7.18
CA ARG A 743 -12.31 33.65 7.16
C ARG A 743 -11.61 34.59 8.13
N ASP A 744 -12.03 35.85 8.25
CA ASP A 744 -11.50 36.81 9.22
C ASP A 744 -11.62 36.29 10.66
N LYS A 745 -12.76 35.68 11.00
CA LYS A 745 -12.96 35.03 12.30
C LYS A 745 -12.01 33.83 12.47
N ALA A 746 -11.93 32.95 11.48
CA ALA A 746 -11.05 31.78 11.53
C ALA A 746 -9.56 32.15 11.64
N VAL A 747 -9.11 33.18 10.91
CA VAL A 747 -7.76 33.74 10.99
C VAL A 747 -7.45 34.23 12.41
N ALA A 748 -8.38 34.95 13.05
CA ALA A 748 -8.21 35.40 14.41
C ALA A 748 -8.14 34.23 15.41
N GLU A 749 -8.97 33.20 15.22
CA GLU A 749 -8.95 31.97 16.02
C GLU A 749 -7.63 31.20 15.85
N CYS A 750 -7.12 31.04 14.62
CA CYS A 750 -5.81 30.43 14.36
C CYS A 750 -4.67 31.21 15.02
N ALA A 751 -4.70 32.54 14.98
CA ALA A 751 -3.71 33.36 15.68
C ALA A 751 -3.79 33.19 17.21
N GLY A 752 -5.00 33.12 17.76
CA GLY A 752 -5.22 32.80 19.18
C GLY A 752 -4.69 31.42 19.55
N PHE A 753 -5.00 30.40 18.75
CA PHE A 753 -4.53 29.03 18.89
C PHE A 753 -2.99 28.96 18.90
N LEU A 754 -2.31 29.62 17.97
CA LEU A 754 -0.84 29.64 17.94
C LEU A 754 -0.25 30.38 19.15
N ARG A 755 -0.84 31.50 19.59
CA ARG A 755 -0.36 32.21 20.79
C ARG A 755 -0.46 31.34 22.03
N GLN A 756 -1.56 30.60 22.17
CA GLN A 756 -1.81 29.76 23.33
C GLN A 756 -1.01 28.46 23.27
N TYR A 757 -1.09 27.72 22.17
CA TYR A 757 -0.58 26.34 22.09
C TYR A 757 0.67 26.16 21.24
N GLY A 758 1.13 27.20 20.53
CA GLY A 758 2.22 27.06 19.54
C GLY A 758 3.57 26.64 20.14
N GLY A 759 3.83 26.90 21.43
CA GLY A 759 5.03 26.38 22.12
C GLY A 759 4.97 24.88 22.42
N HIS A 760 3.78 24.30 22.42
CA HIS A 760 3.48 22.93 22.85
C HIS A 760 2.69 22.16 21.79
N LEU A 761 2.83 22.53 20.51
CA LEU A 761 2.04 21.96 19.42
C LEU A 761 1.93 20.44 19.51
N PHE A 762 0.70 19.98 19.32
CA PHE A 762 0.27 18.64 19.62
C PHE A 762 0.74 17.58 18.61
N ARG A 763 1.88 17.78 17.94
CA ARG A 763 2.55 16.71 17.21
C ARG A 763 3.36 15.81 18.15
N ASP A 764 3.87 16.37 19.26
CA ASP A 764 4.54 15.68 20.37
C ASP A 764 3.85 16.01 21.72
N GLN A 765 2.71 15.36 21.94
CA GLN A 765 1.67 15.75 22.93
C GLN A 765 1.98 15.42 24.39
N LYS A 766 3.20 14.97 24.71
CA LYS A 766 3.57 14.65 26.11
C LYS A 766 3.57 15.88 27.02
N ALA A 767 3.55 17.08 26.45
CA ALA A 767 3.65 18.36 27.17
C ALA A 767 2.41 18.77 27.98
N LEU A 768 1.24 18.16 27.77
CA LEU A 768 -0.01 18.51 28.47
C LEU A 768 -0.35 17.63 29.69
N VAL A 769 0.49 16.64 29.99
CA VAL A 769 0.19 15.66 31.05
C VAL A 769 0.70 16.18 32.39
N GLY A 770 -0.21 16.69 33.22
CA GLY A 770 0.06 17.08 34.61
C GLY A 770 -0.21 15.93 35.60
N ASP A 771 0.55 15.92 36.70
CA ASP A 771 0.33 15.06 37.88
C ASP A 771 -0.65 15.67 38.90
N ARG A 772 -1.09 16.92 38.65
CA ARG A 772 -2.08 17.68 39.42
C ARG A 772 -3.18 18.24 38.52
N PRO A 773 -4.36 18.58 39.05
CA PRO A 773 -5.36 19.34 38.30
C PRO A 773 -4.77 20.64 37.76
N ALA A 774 -5.14 20.99 36.53
CA ALA A 774 -4.67 22.19 35.87
C ALA A 774 -5.25 23.44 36.53
N ALA A 775 -4.40 24.46 36.69
CA ALA A 775 -4.78 25.80 37.10
C ALA A 775 -5.12 26.65 35.87
N PRO A 776 -5.87 27.77 36.01
CA PRO A 776 -6.16 28.68 34.91
C PRO A 776 -4.89 29.22 34.21
N GLN A 777 -3.76 29.31 34.93
CA GLN A 777 -2.49 29.71 34.35
C GLN A 777 -1.94 28.65 33.39
N ASP A 778 -2.08 27.36 33.70
CA ASP A 778 -1.64 26.27 32.82
C ASP A 778 -2.40 26.32 31.48
N VAL A 779 -3.70 26.64 31.52
CA VAL A 779 -4.52 26.82 30.30
C VAL A 779 -4.05 28.02 29.47
N ARG A 780 -3.77 29.16 30.13
CA ARG A 780 -3.28 30.38 29.45
C ARG A 780 -1.92 30.17 28.78
N GLU A 781 -1.06 29.34 29.38
CA GLU A 781 0.25 28.96 28.83
C GLU A 781 0.19 27.82 27.81
N GLY A 782 -1.02 27.30 27.52
CA GLY A 782 -1.21 26.17 26.60
C GLY A 782 -0.61 24.85 27.10
N LYS A 783 -0.43 24.72 28.42
CA LYS A 783 0.00 23.50 29.12
C LYS A 783 -1.17 22.62 29.57
N ALA A 784 -2.40 23.12 29.45
CA ALA A 784 -3.64 22.39 29.68
C ALA A 784 -4.75 22.86 28.71
N VAL A 785 -5.76 22.03 28.47
CA VAL A 785 -6.94 22.36 27.64
C VAL A 785 -7.99 23.12 28.46
N PHE A 786 -8.18 22.75 29.72
CA PHE A 786 -9.13 23.39 30.63
C PHE A 786 -8.64 23.37 32.08
N SER A 787 -9.30 24.10 32.97
CA SER A 787 -9.11 24.05 34.42
C SER A 787 -10.48 23.93 35.09
N LEU A 788 -10.53 23.16 36.17
CA LEU A 788 -11.73 23.00 37.01
C LEU A 788 -11.60 23.77 38.34
N GLU A 789 -10.54 24.57 38.51
CA GLU A 789 -10.32 25.36 39.71
C GLU A 789 -11.50 26.30 39.97
N GLY A 790 -12.03 26.28 41.20
CA GLY A 790 -13.20 27.06 41.58
C GLY A 790 -14.56 26.40 41.28
N GLU A 791 -14.61 25.26 40.58
CA GLU A 791 -15.87 24.53 40.33
C GLU A 791 -16.22 23.48 41.43
N GLY A 792 -15.31 23.21 42.37
CA GLY A 792 -15.48 22.23 43.45
C GLY A 792 -14.17 21.55 43.85
N GLU A 793 -14.26 20.43 44.57
CA GLU A 793 -13.12 19.54 44.84
C GLU A 793 -12.69 18.88 43.52
N THR A 794 -11.40 18.96 43.14
CA THR A 794 -10.89 18.47 41.85
C THR A 794 -9.76 17.45 42.02
N ARG A 795 -9.60 16.56 41.02
CA ARG A 795 -8.50 15.59 40.97
C ARG A 795 -8.19 15.14 39.54
N VAL A 796 -6.98 14.64 39.33
CA VAL A 796 -6.58 13.97 38.07
C VAL A 796 -7.15 12.54 38.05
N VAL A 797 -7.54 12.06 36.87
CA VAL A 797 -7.97 10.66 36.68
C VAL A 797 -6.75 9.73 36.76
N ALA A 798 -6.69 8.90 37.80
CA ALA A 798 -5.62 7.91 37.95
C ALA A 798 -5.76 6.76 36.94
N GLY A 799 -4.63 6.21 36.50
CA GLY A 799 -4.56 4.96 35.72
C GLY A 799 -4.77 5.10 34.20
N LEU A 800 -5.18 6.26 33.68
CA LEU A 800 -5.30 6.50 32.24
C LEU A 800 -4.00 7.09 31.67
N LYS A 801 -3.36 6.37 30.74
CA LYS A 801 -2.15 6.85 30.05
C LYS A 801 -2.53 7.82 28.93
N LEU A 802 -1.96 9.03 28.96
CA LEU A 802 -2.18 10.10 27.98
C LEU A 802 -0.87 10.46 27.27
N PRO A 803 -0.91 10.98 26.02
CA PRO A 803 -2.09 11.17 25.17
C PRO A 803 -2.71 9.83 24.72
N ARG A 804 -4.01 9.82 24.41
CA ARG A 804 -4.76 8.63 23.98
C ARG A 804 -5.68 8.95 22.82
N GLU A 805 -5.64 8.16 21.75
CA GLU A 805 -6.63 8.26 20.65
C GLU A 805 -8.06 8.15 21.20
N ALA A 806 -8.95 9.02 20.72
CA ALA A 806 -10.32 9.08 21.18
C ALA A 806 -11.28 9.61 20.09
N ARG A 807 -12.57 9.33 20.27
CA ARG A 807 -13.67 9.84 19.47
C ARG A 807 -14.62 10.64 20.34
N TRP A 808 -15.00 11.83 19.87
CA TRP A 808 -16.05 12.64 20.47
C TRP A 808 -17.40 12.35 19.79
N MET A 809 -18.17 11.45 20.38
CA MET A 809 -19.37 10.83 19.81
C MET A 809 -20.50 11.81 19.47
N THR A 810 -20.58 12.93 20.19
CA THR A 810 -21.62 13.95 20.01
C THR A 810 -21.19 15.12 19.13
N LEU A 811 -19.91 15.18 18.72
CA LEU A 811 -19.38 16.27 17.89
C LEU A 811 -19.93 16.20 16.46
N LYS A 812 -20.60 17.25 16.00
CA LYS A 812 -21.25 17.30 14.66
C LYS A 812 -20.76 18.45 13.77
N HIS A 813 -19.59 19.03 14.08
CA HIS A 813 -19.15 20.30 13.51
C HIS A 813 -18.73 20.26 12.02
N ARG A 814 -18.29 19.10 11.52
CA ARG A 814 -17.86 18.90 10.13
C ARG A 814 -18.52 17.65 9.55
N PRO A 815 -19.74 17.78 8.99
CA PRO A 815 -20.44 16.66 8.36
C PRO A 815 -19.95 16.40 6.93
N TYR A 816 -19.83 15.12 6.58
CA TYR A 816 -19.53 14.68 5.22
C TYR A 816 -20.40 13.49 4.81
N GLN A 817 -20.65 13.33 3.53
CA GLN A 817 -21.37 12.21 2.94
C GLN A 817 -20.39 11.19 2.38
N GLU A 818 -20.54 9.97 2.83
CA GLU A 818 -19.85 8.81 2.29
C GLU A 818 -20.85 7.96 1.49
N THR A 819 -20.44 7.54 0.28
CA THR A 819 -21.22 6.58 -0.49
C THR A 819 -20.71 5.17 -0.23
N VAL A 820 -21.46 4.42 0.58
CA VAL A 820 -21.21 3.01 0.85
C VAL A 820 -21.95 2.19 -0.20
N THR A 821 -21.20 1.50 -1.05
CA THR A 821 -21.77 0.52 -1.98
C THR A 821 -21.94 -0.78 -1.23
N ASP A 822 -23.17 -1.25 -1.13
CA ASP A 822 -23.45 -2.60 -0.71
C ASP A 822 -22.77 -3.58 -1.70
N PRO A 823 -21.83 -4.40 -1.25
CA PRO A 823 -21.02 -5.24 -2.13
C PRO A 823 -21.82 -6.33 -2.83
N GLU A 824 -22.92 -6.80 -2.24
CA GLU A 824 -23.70 -7.94 -2.75
C GLU A 824 -24.76 -7.50 -3.78
N SER A 825 -25.40 -6.38 -3.51
CA SER A 825 -26.47 -5.80 -4.33
C SER A 825 -25.98 -4.69 -5.27
N GLY A 826 -24.79 -4.14 -5.04
CA GLY A 826 -24.28 -2.94 -5.73
C GLY A 826 -25.04 -1.67 -5.37
N LYS A 827 -25.98 -1.73 -4.42
CA LYS A 827 -26.81 -0.59 -4.01
C LYS A 827 -25.95 0.42 -3.28
N LYS A 828 -25.91 1.64 -3.80
CA LYS A 828 -25.25 2.77 -3.14
C LYS A 828 -26.17 3.32 -2.05
N THR A 829 -25.65 3.38 -0.84
CA THR A 829 -26.27 4.09 0.29
C THR A 829 -25.39 5.28 0.63
N VAL A 830 -26.01 6.46 0.73
CA VAL A 830 -25.32 7.68 1.13
C VAL A 830 -25.54 7.85 2.63
N THR A 831 -24.46 7.84 3.40
CA THR A 831 -24.52 8.01 4.86
C THR A 831 -23.81 9.31 5.23
N THR A 832 -24.45 10.11 6.08
CA THR A 832 -23.80 11.29 6.66
C THR A 832 -22.96 10.87 7.86
N ARG A 833 -21.68 11.22 7.84
CA ARG A 833 -20.71 11.02 8.91
C ARG A 833 -20.17 12.36 9.38
N TYR A 834 -19.39 12.33 10.46
CA TYR A 834 -18.83 13.53 11.09
C TYR A 834 -17.35 13.27 11.42
N HIS A 835 -16.51 14.31 11.31
CA HIS A 835 -15.14 14.24 11.82
C HIS A 835 -15.15 14.34 13.35
N GLN A 836 -15.07 13.18 14.00
CA GLN A 836 -15.17 13.03 15.47
C GLN A 836 -13.88 12.50 16.11
N ASP A 837 -12.91 12.11 15.30
CA ASP A 837 -11.69 11.46 15.77
C ASP A 837 -10.65 12.51 16.22
N GLY A 838 -9.87 12.13 17.22
CA GLY A 838 -8.83 12.96 17.81
C GLY A 838 -8.12 12.22 18.94
N ARG A 839 -7.68 12.96 19.95
CA ARG A 839 -6.94 12.46 21.11
C ARG A 839 -7.39 13.15 22.38
N VAL A 840 -7.45 12.40 23.47
CA VAL A 840 -7.48 12.93 24.83
C VAL A 840 -6.06 13.17 25.30
N VAL A 841 -5.81 14.37 25.82
CA VAL A 841 -4.51 14.84 26.31
C VAL A 841 -4.53 15.26 27.79
N GLN A 842 -5.73 15.44 28.37
CA GLN A 842 -5.96 15.80 29.77
C GLN A 842 -7.18 15.03 30.31
N ALA A 843 -7.16 14.62 31.58
CA ALA A 843 -8.27 13.91 32.21
C ALA A 843 -8.43 14.30 33.68
N GLU A 844 -9.53 14.98 34.01
CA GLU A 844 -9.76 15.51 35.36
C GLU A 844 -11.22 15.29 35.81
N GLU A 845 -11.43 15.28 37.12
CA GLU A 845 -12.74 15.16 37.74
C GLU A 845 -12.99 16.34 38.69
N VAL A 846 -14.26 16.75 38.78
CA VAL A 846 -14.75 17.71 39.77
C VAL A 846 -15.95 17.12 40.50
N LYS A 847 -16.02 17.34 41.81
CA LYS A 847 -17.13 16.90 42.66
C LYS A 847 -18.27 17.91 42.63
N LYS A 848 -19.42 17.50 42.07
CA LYS A 848 -20.67 18.27 42.03
C LYS A 848 -21.81 17.44 42.60
N ASP A 849 -22.62 18.03 43.47
CA ASP A 849 -23.76 17.37 44.12
C ASP A 849 -23.39 16.02 44.79
N GLY A 850 -22.21 15.96 45.39
CA GLY A 850 -21.68 14.76 46.04
C GLY A 850 -21.17 13.66 45.09
N ARG A 851 -21.16 13.88 43.77
CA ARG A 851 -20.69 12.93 42.75
C ARG A 851 -19.51 13.49 41.95
N TRP A 852 -18.58 12.62 41.58
CA TRP A 852 -17.48 12.98 40.69
C TRP A 852 -17.98 13.01 39.25
N GLN A 853 -17.77 14.12 38.56
CA GLN A 853 -18.01 14.28 37.12
C GLN A 853 -16.66 14.38 36.41
N ARG A 854 -16.50 13.60 35.34
CA ARG A 854 -15.23 13.51 34.60
C ARG A 854 -15.28 14.30 33.30
N TYR A 855 -14.19 15.00 33.02
CA TYR A 855 -13.96 15.74 31.79
C TYR A 855 -12.62 15.35 31.16
N TYR A 856 -12.59 15.38 29.83
CA TYR A 856 -11.40 15.16 29.02
C TYR A 856 -11.03 16.41 28.24
N GLY A 857 -9.73 16.66 28.10
CA GLY A 857 -9.19 17.64 27.17
C GLY A 857 -8.97 16.92 25.85
N PHE A 858 -9.77 17.27 24.85
CA PHE A 858 -9.78 16.63 23.54
C PHE A 858 -9.13 17.54 22.50
N VAL A 859 -8.25 16.97 21.68
CA VAL A 859 -7.59 17.59 20.54
C VAL A 859 -7.91 16.73 19.32
N GLY A 860 -8.73 17.23 18.40
CA GLY A 860 -9.13 16.50 17.20
C GLY A 860 -9.21 17.38 15.97
N CYS A 861 -9.87 16.90 14.92
CA CYS A 861 -10.05 17.68 13.69
C CYS A 861 -10.70 19.03 14.02
N ASN A 862 -9.90 20.09 13.87
CA ASN A 862 -10.26 21.48 14.11
C ASN A 862 -10.85 21.84 15.49
N GLN A 863 -10.54 21.07 16.54
CA GLN A 863 -11.09 21.28 17.88
C GLN A 863 -10.05 21.05 18.98
N VAL A 864 -9.98 21.98 19.92
CA VAL A 864 -9.35 21.79 21.25
C VAL A 864 -10.38 22.17 22.31
N ALA A 865 -10.88 21.20 23.07
CA ALA A 865 -12.05 21.43 23.92
C ALA A 865 -12.09 20.55 25.18
N ARG A 866 -12.81 21.04 26.21
CA ARG A 866 -13.28 20.23 27.34
C ARG A 866 -14.50 19.42 26.91
N VAL A 867 -14.44 18.10 27.07
CA VAL A 867 -15.50 17.17 26.66
C VAL A 867 -15.95 16.34 27.88
N PRO A 868 -17.27 16.20 28.13
CA PRO A 868 -17.77 15.27 29.14
C PRO A 868 -17.35 13.84 28.84
N ALA A 869 -16.99 13.06 29.87
CA ALA A 869 -16.51 11.70 29.67
C ALA A 869 -17.53 10.73 29.03
N ASP A 870 -18.83 10.99 29.19
CA ASP A 870 -19.90 10.20 28.56
C ASP A 870 -19.91 10.30 27.02
N ASP A 871 -19.38 11.41 26.49
CA ASP A 871 -19.32 11.69 25.06
C ASP A 871 -18.04 11.16 24.40
N VAL A 872 -17.14 10.55 25.18
CA VAL A 872 -15.83 10.07 24.72
C VAL A 872 -15.81 8.55 24.59
N GLU A 873 -15.27 8.09 23.47
CA GLU A 873 -14.94 6.69 23.21
C GLU A 873 -13.44 6.54 22.88
N PHE A 874 -12.79 5.52 23.45
CA PHE A 874 -11.41 5.14 23.25
C PHE A 874 -11.34 3.86 22.42
N PRO A 875 -10.76 3.88 21.21
CA PRO A 875 -10.65 2.70 20.39
C PRO A 875 -9.52 1.80 20.92
N PRO A 876 -9.45 0.54 20.47
CA PRO A 876 -8.25 -0.26 20.60
C PRO A 876 -7.03 0.43 19.94
N GLU A 877 -5.81 0.17 20.43
CA GLU A 877 -4.60 0.74 19.83
C GLU A 877 -4.40 0.25 18.37
N GLY A 878 -3.85 1.10 17.50
CA GLY A 878 -3.58 0.77 16.09
C GLY A 878 -4.78 0.89 15.13
N SER A 879 -5.90 1.43 15.60
CA SER A 879 -7.20 1.44 14.90
C SER A 879 -7.44 2.60 13.93
N ARG A 880 -6.46 3.12 13.19
CA ARG A 880 -6.74 4.15 12.16
C ARG A 880 -6.67 3.53 10.75
N PRO A 881 -7.74 3.62 9.93
CA PRO A 881 -9.07 4.16 10.23
C PRO A 881 -9.89 3.24 11.16
N TRP A 882 -10.79 3.87 11.92
CA TRP A 882 -11.51 3.34 13.09
C TRP A 882 -12.49 2.20 12.81
N ASP A 883 -12.72 1.92 11.54
CA ASP A 883 -13.61 0.88 11.02
C ASP A 883 -12.88 -0.45 10.75
N ARG A 884 -11.56 -0.55 11.01
CA ARG A 884 -10.73 -1.71 10.59
C ARG A 884 -9.88 -2.34 11.69
N VAL A 885 -10.41 -2.50 12.89
CA VAL A 885 -9.71 -3.30 13.92
C VAL A 885 -10.08 -4.77 13.76
N ARG A 886 -9.34 -5.51 12.92
CA ARG A 886 -9.63 -6.93 12.63
C ARG A 886 -9.65 -7.84 13.87
N ASP A 887 -9.02 -7.43 14.97
CA ASP A 887 -8.84 -8.26 16.16
C ASP A 887 -9.89 -8.00 17.27
N TRP A 888 -10.65 -6.91 17.18
CA TRP A 888 -11.61 -6.51 18.22
C TRP A 888 -13.03 -6.44 17.65
N VAL A 889 -13.98 -7.07 18.35
CA VAL A 889 -15.41 -7.07 18.01
C VAL A 889 -16.14 -6.14 18.98
N ALA A 890 -16.97 -5.24 18.47
CA ALA A 890 -17.84 -4.42 19.32
C ALA A 890 -18.97 -5.26 19.91
N VAL A 891 -19.18 -5.18 21.22
CA VAL A 891 -20.23 -5.94 21.92
C VAL A 891 -21.09 -5.00 22.76
N GLY A 892 -22.27 -4.66 22.24
CA GLY A 892 -23.16 -3.69 22.87
C GLY A 892 -22.53 -2.29 22.99
N PRO A 893 -23.17 -1.38 23.75
CA PRO A 893 -22.68 -0.02 23.89
C PRO A 893 -21.46 0.04 24.81
N GLY A 894 -20.26 0.21 24.25
CA GLY A 894 -19.09 0.62 25.01
C GLY A 894 -18.08 -0.47 25.39
N PHE A 895 -18.18 -1.67 24.82
CA PHE A 895 -17.18 -2.72 25.00
C PHE A 895 -16.66 -3.26 23.68
N HIS A 896 -15.36 -3.54 23.66
CA HIS A 896 -14.73 -4.34 22.62
C HIS A 896 -14.24 -5.65 23.22
N VAL A 897 -14.40 -6.76 22.50
CA VAL A 897 -13.89 -8.08 22.90
C VAL A 897 -12.93 -8.61 21.84
N ARG A 898 -11.78 -9.13 22.29
CA ARG A 898 -10.79 -9.82 21.45
C ARG A 898 -10.62 -11.25 21.88
N LEU A 899 -10.39 -12.12 20.91
CA LEU A 899 -9.93 -13.48 21.10
C LEU A 899 -8.39 -13.51 21.22
N ASN A 900 -7.84 -13.92 22.36
CA ASN A 900 -6.40 -14.07 22.54
C ASN A 900 -5.96 -15.51 22.28
N VAL A 901 -4.87 -15.63 21.54
CA VAL A 901 -4.19 -16.90 21.29
C VAL A 901 -3.27 -17.20 22.48
N PRO A 902 -3.23 -18.43 23.00
CA PRO A 902 -2.24 -18.80 24.02
C PRO A 902 -0.80 -18.52 23.53
N PRO A 903 0.18 -18.32 24.42
CA PRO A 903 1.58 -18.25 24.01
C PRO A 903 1.99 -19.61 23.43
N LEU A 904 2.19 -19.64 22.11
CA LEU A 904 2.54 -20.84 21.37
C LEU A 904 4.02 -20.75 20.98
N THR A 905 4.83 -21.71 21.40
CA THR A 905 6.19 -21.87 20.88
C THR A 905 6.08 -22.47 19.47
N VAL A 906 6.01 -21.60 18.48
CA VAL A 906 6.00 -21.97 17.06
C VAL A 906 7.10 -21.19 16.39
N GLU A 907 7.78 -21.81 15.42
CA GLU A 907 8.64 -21.10 14.49
C GLU A 907 7.71 -20.22 13.62
N PRO A 908 7.67 -18.88 13.82
CA PRO A 908 6.79 -18.05 13.03
C PRO A 908 7.36 -17.99 11.61
N PHE A 909 6.51 -18.28 10.63
CA PHE A 909 6.80 -18.00 9.24
C PHE A 909 5.84 -16.93 8.77
N GLU A 910 6.35 -15.80 8.27
CA GLU A 910 5.56 -14.63 7.93
C GLU A 910 4.33 -15.01 7.07
N ASN A 911 3.16 -14.53 7.47
CA ASN A 911 1.87 -14.70 6.79
C ASN A 911 1.27 -16.13 6.73
N LEU A 912 1.87 -17.14 7.40
CA LEU A 912 1.26 -18.48 7.53
C LEU A 912 0.65 -18.71 8.92
N PRO A 913 -0.50 -19.39 9.03
CA PRO A 913 -1.04 -19.79 10.33
C PRO A 913 -0.04 -20.67 11.11
N PRO A 914 0.10 -20.47 12.43
CA PRO A 914 0.99 -21.28 13.25
C PRO A 914 0.59 -22.76 13.24
N ARG A 915 1.59 -23.67 13.22
CA ARG A 915 1.37 -25.13 13.29
C ARG A 915 1.71 -25.64 14.69
N LEU A 916 0.72 -26.19 15.37
CA LEU A 916 0.83 -26.61 16.77
C LEU A 916 1.02 -28.12 16.86
N PRO A 917 1.80 -28.62 17.83
CA PRO A 917 1.80 -30.03 18.21
C PRO A 917 0.38 -30.55 18.48
N ALA A 918 0.13 -31.84 18.24
CA ALA A 918 -1.19 -32.44 18.44
C ALA A 918 -1.69 -32.33 19.90
N ASP A 919 -0.76 -32.26 20.85
CA ASP A 919 -0.95 -32.13 22.30
C ASP A 919 -0.82 -30.68 22.81
N ALA A 920 -0.69 -29.69 21.93
CA ALA A 920 -0.55 -28.28 22.31
C ALA A 920 -1.71 -27.81 23.20
N ASN A 921 -1.44 -26.90 24.14
CA ASN A 921 -2.51 -26.27 24.94
C ASN A 921 -3.41 -25.42 24.04
N LEU A 922 -4.72 -25.73 24.03
CA LEU A 922 -5.75 -25.02 23.24
C LEU A 922 -6.72 -24.25 24.15
N ALA A 923 -6.24 -23.75 25.29
CA ALA A 923 -6.96 -22.81 26.15
C ALA A 923 -6.80 -21.37 25.63
N PHE A 924 -7.83 -20.89 24.93
CA PHE A 924 -7.94 -19.51 24.47
C PHE A 924 -8.59 -18.65 25.54
N SER A 925 -8.34 -17.35 25.51
CA SER A 925 -9.04 -16.40 26.39
C SER A 925 -9.73 -15.31 25.59
N LEU A 926 -10.81 -14.77 26.14
CA LEU A 926 -11.45 -13.57 25.65
C LEU A 926 -11.02 -12.40 26.54
N THR A 927 -10.53 -11.32 25.94
CA THR A 927 -10.32 -10.06 26.66
C THR A 927 -11.46 -9.12 26.35
N ALA A 928 -12.11 -8.59 27.38
CA ALA A 928 -13.01 -7.45 27.25
C ALA A 928 -12.24 -6.16 27.56
N ARG A 929 -12.56 -5.09 26.83
CA ARG A 929 -12.00 -3.76 27.01
C ARG A 929 -13.11 -2.74 27.05
N ASN A 930 -13.12 -1.89 28.07
CA ASN A 930 -14.03 -0.75 28.13
C ASN A 930 -13.59 0.32 27.13
N SER A 931 -14.46 0.66 26.16
CA SER A 931 -14.23 1.73 25.20
C SER A 931 -14.76 3.08 25.68
N ARG A 932 -15.62 3.16 26.70
CA ARG A 932 -16.18 4.45 27.15
C ARG A 932 -15.22 5.26 28.00
N GLY A 933 -15.46 6.57 28.03
CA GLY A 933 -14.81 7.51 28.93
C GLY A 933 -15.17 7.35 30.42
N LEU A 934 -16.22 6.58 30.73
CA LEU A 934 -16.58 6.23 32.10
C LEU A 934 -16.37 4.74 32.38
N ALA A 935 -16.30 4.41 33.68
CA ALA A 935 -16.22 3.02 34.10
C ALA A 935 -17.53 2.27 33.81
N LEU A 936 -17.43 1.05 33.32
CA LEU A 936 -18.57 0.19 32.98
C LEU A 936 -18.42 -1.19 33.64
N ALA A 937 -19.55 -1.82 33.99
CA ALA A 937 -19.56 -3.21 34.43
C ALA A 937 -19.29 -4.15 33.24
N SER A 938 -18.38 -5.10 33.42
CA SER A 938 -18.00 -6.07 32.39
C SER A 938 -19.21 -6.82 31.82
N PRO A 939 -19.27 -7.06 30.49
CA PRO A 939 -20.40 -7.77 29.87
C PRO A 939 -20.47 -9.24 30.29
N GLU A 940 -21.59 -9.92 30.04
CA GLU A 940 -21.70 -11.37 30.19
C GLU A 940 -21.36 -12.08 28.85
N PRO A 941 -20.29 -12.88 28.77
CA PRO A 941 -19.83 -13.42 27.48
C PRO A 941 -20.90 -14.24 26.75
N GLY A 942 -21.68 -15.07 27.46
CA GLY A 942 -22.74 -15.87 26.85
C GLY A 942 -23.92 -15.07 26.28
N ARG A 943 -24.04 -13.78 26.60
CA ARG A 943 -25.03 -12.86 26.02
C ARG A 943 -24.43 -11.91 25.00
N SER A 944 -23.11 -11.77 24.98
CA SER A 944 -22.40 -10.77 24.18
C SER A 944 -21.70 -11.36 22.96
N VAL A 945 -21.25 -12.62 23.03
CA VAL A 945 -20.48 -13.24 21.94
C VAL A 945 -20.86 -14.71 21.69
N ARG A 946 -20.60 -15.18 20.47
CA ARG A 946 -20.70 -16.59 20.07
C ARG A 946 -19.42 -17.03 19.35
N LEU A 947 -19.04 -18.30 19.53
CA LEU A 947 -17.89 -18.92 18.87
C LEU A 947 -18.35 -19.86 17.75
N ARG A 948 -17.59 -19.88 16.65
CA ARG A 948 -17.73 -20.84 15.55
C ARG A 948 -16.36 -21.40 15.21
N LEU A 949 -16.24 -22.73 15.13
CA LEU A 949 -14.99 -23.40 14.76
C LEU A 949 -15.14 -24.06 13.39
N LEU A 950 -14.25 -23.71 12.47
CA LEU A 950 -14.20 -24.25 11.13
C LEU A 950 -12.93 -25.09 10.94
N TYR A 951 -13.02 -26.14 10.14
CA TYR A 951 -11.94 -27.07 9.85
C TYR A 951 -11.75 -27.31 8.35
N SER A 952 -10.50 -27.45 7.93
CA SER A 952 -10.11 -27.93 6.61
C SER A 952 -8.93 -28.89 6.74
N PRO A 953 -8.92 -30.03 6.01
CA PRO A 953 -7.71 -30.85 5.91
C PRO A 953 -6.57 -30.04 5.26
N GLU A 954 -5.33 -30.45 5.53
CA GLU A 954 -4.14 -29.83 4.96
C GLU A 954 -3.77 -30.42 3.59
N VAL A 955 -3.22 -29.55 2.72
CA VAL A 955 -2.61 -29.89 1.44
C VAL A 955 -1.28 -29.15 1.31
N VAL A 956 -0.38 -29.64 0.45
CA VAL A 956 0.82 -28.88 0.07
C VAL A 956 0.45 -27.92 -1.05
N ALA A 957 0.54 -26.62 -0.77
CA ALA A 957 0.27 -25.57 -1.75
C ALA A 957 1.25 -25.65 -2.95
N PRO A 958 0.90 -25.07 -4.12
CA PRO A 958 1.80 -25.02 -5.27
C PRO A 958 3.20 -24.48 -4.92
N LYS A 959 3.26 -23.44 -4.07
CA LYS A 959 4.50 -22.83 -3.56
C LYS A 959 5.22 -23.62 -2.46
N GLY A 960 4.61 -24.67 -1.91
CA GLY A 960 5.32 -25.62 -1.06
C GLY A 960 5.23 -25.45 0.45
N TRP A 961 4.32 -24.62 0.94
CA TRP A 961 3.91 -24.63 2.33
C TRP A 961 2.66 -25.50 2.53
N LEU A 962 2.32 -25.81 3.77
CA LEU A 962 1.04 -26.42 4.12
C LEU A 962 -0.07 -25.37 4.10
N ALA A 963 -1.16 -25.67 3.41
CA ALA A 963 -2.32 -24.80 3.25
C ALA A 963 -3.63 -25.58 3.53
N PRO A 964 -4.73 -24.90 3.87
CA PRO A 964 -6.04 -25.55 3.89
C PRO A 964 -6.43 -26.00 2.48
N LYS A 965 -7.05 -27.18 2.38
CA LYS A 965 -7.72 -27.64 1.15
C LYS A 965 -8.89 -26.72 0.76
N ALA A 966 -9.60 -26.18 1.74
CA ALA A 966 -10.71 -25.25 1.52
C ALA A 966 -10.19 -23.89 1.05
N ALA A 967 -10.55 -23.51 -0.18
CA ALA A 967 -10.20 -22.22 -0.76
C ALA A 967 -11.25 -21.14 -0.48
N ARG A 968 -12.51 -21.55 -0.22
CA ARG A 968 -13.65 -20.66 0.02
C ARG A 968 -14.34 -20.98 1.34
N GLU A 969 -15.07 -20.01 1.91
CA GLU A 969 -15.77 -20.20 3.18
C GLU A 969 -16.72 -21.41 3.18
N ALA A 970 -17.48 -21.60 2.10
CA ALA A 970 -18.41 -22.72 1.96
C ALA A 970 -17.74 -24.11 1.92
N GLU A 971 -16.43 -24.19 1.69
CA GLU A 971 -15.67 -25.45 1.67
C GLU A 971 -15.13 -25.83 3.06
N TRP A 972 -15.19 -24.92 4.02
CA TRP A 972 -14.83 -25.22 5.41
C TRP A 972 -15.93 -26.04 6.09
N VAL A 973 -15.51 -27.04 6.85
CA VAL A 973 -16.42 -27.88 7.63
C VAL A 973 -16.57 -27.27 9.01
N GLU A 974 -17.80 -26.89 9.37
CA GLU A 974 -18.10 -26.43 10.73
C GLU A 974 -18.05 -27.59 11.72
N ILE A 975 -17.33 -27.40 12.83
CA ILE A 975 -17.31 -28.34 13.95
C ILE A 975 -18.31 -27.82 14.99
N PRO A 976 -19.40 -28.57 15.27
CA PRO A 976 -20.38 -28.14 16.24
C PRO A 976 -19.81 -28.14 17.67
N ALA A 977 -20.28 -27.22 18.49
CA ALA A 977 -19.98 -27.22 19.92
C ALA A 977 -20.60 -28.45 20.61
N LYS A 978 -19.92 -28.98 21.63
CA LYS A 978 -20.39 -30.10 22.44
C LYS A 978 -21.58 -29.68 23.29
N ALA A 979 -22.48 -30.63 23.56
CA ALA A 979 -23.61 -30.39 24.46
C ALA A 979 -23.09 -30.08 25.88
N GLY A 980 -23.58 -28.98 26.48
CA GLY A 980 -23.20 -28.57 27.83
C GLY A 980 -21.93 -27.72 27.93
N SER A 981 -21.38 -27.20 26.82
CA SER A 981 -20.29 -26.21 26.88
C SER A 981 -20.75 -24.93 27.59
N VAL A 982 -20.05 -24.53 28.66
CA VAL A 982 -20.38 -23.35 29.47
C VAL A 982 -19.20 -22.38 29.52
N TRP A 983 -19.49 -21.09 29.46
CA TRP A 983 -18.52 -20.03 29.65
C TRP A 983 -17.98 -20.02 31.09
N LYS A 984 -16.66 -20.22 31.25
CA LYS A 984 -15.95 -19.97 32.52
C LYS A 984 -15.57 -18.48 32.55
N ALA A 985 -16.42 -17.65 33.17
CA ALA A 985 -16.35 -16.20 33.08
C ALA A 985 -16.24 -15.51 34.45
N GLU A 986 -15.51 -14.40 34.50
CA GLU A 986 -15.54 -13.45 35.61
C GLU A 986 -16.75 -12.51 35.45
N LYS A 987 -17.49 -12.23 36.53
CA LYS A 987 -18.75 -11.46 36.47
C LYS A 987 -18.65 -10.11 37.16
N GLY A 988 -19.23 -9.10 36.51
CA GLY A 988 -19.61 -7.82 37.13
C GLY A 988 -18.44 -6.96 37.61
N LYS A 989 -17.22 -7.15 37.09
CA LYS A 989 -16.09 -6.28 37.42
C LYS A 989 -16.31 -4.91 36.78
N MET A 990 -16.18 -3.85 37.56
CA MET A 990 -16.13 -2.49 37.02
C MET A 990 -14.77 -2.27 36.35
N LEU A 991 -14.79 -1.94 35.06
CA LEU A 991 -13.58 -1.62 34.28
C LEU A 991 -13.49 -0.12 34.07
N ALA A 992 -12.36 0.48 34.45
CA ALA A 992 -12.02 1.85 34.10
C ALA A 992 -11.89 2.02 32.57
N PRO A 993 -11.92 3.25 32.03
CA PRO A 993 -11.71 3.48 30.60
C PRO A 993 -10.42 2.85 30.11
N THR A 994 -10.47 2.18 28.96
CA THR A 994 -9.36 1.43 28.36
C THR A 994 -8.85 0.23 29.16
N GLU A 995 -9.38 -0.03 30.35
CA GLU A 995 -9.02 -1.20 31.15
C GLU A 995 -9.45 -2.47 30.43
N GLU A 996 -8.54 -3.44 30.44
CA GLU A 996 -8.74 -4.76 29.89
C GLU A 996 -8.90 -5.78 31.02
N MET A 997 -9.75 -6.77 30.82
CA MET A 997 -9.83 -7.94 31.68
C MET A 997 -10.01 -9.22 30.87
N THR A 998 -9.56 -10.33 31.42
CA THR A 998 -9.95 -11.65 30.92
C THR A 998 -11.43 -11.87 31.22
N LEU A 999 -12.26 -11.83 30.18
CA LEU A 999 -13.70 -12.04 30.27
C LEU A 999 -14.05 -13.52 30.49
N ALA A 1000 -13.38 -14.40 29.75
CA ALA A 1000 -13.56 -15.85 29.85
C ALA A 1000 -12.34 -16.63 29.33
N THR A 1001 -12.22 -17.89 29.75
CA THR A 1001 -11.27 -18.86 29.19
C THR A 1001 -12.03 -20.03 28.57
N VAL A 1002 -11.60 -20.45 27.38
CA VAL A 1002 -12.22 -21.52 26.59
C VAL A 1002 -11.13 -22.51 26.17
N ASP A 1003 -11.18 -23.74 26.71
CA ASP A 1003 -10.42 -24.85 26.14
C ASP A 1003 -11.20 -25.42 24.94
N LEU A 1004 -10.63 -25.32 23.75
CA LEU A 1004 -11.29 -25.80 22.53
C LEU A 1004 -11.58 -27.30 22.56
N ARG A 1005 -10.82 -28.11 23.31
CA ARG A 1005 -11.08 -29.55 23.42
C ARG A 1005 -12.25 -29.86 24.33
N GLU A 1006 -12.57 -28.99 25.29
CA GLU A 1006 -13.79 -29.09 26.09
C GLU A 1006 -15.04 -28.67 25.28
N TRP A 1007 -14.87 -27.78 24.31
CA TRP A 1007 -15.96 -27.20 23.53
C TRP A 1007 -16.23 -27.88 22.19
N PHE A 1008 -15.20 -28.39 21.50
CA PHE A 1008 -15.30 -28.90 20.14
C PHE A 1008 -14.56 -30.24 20.01
N ASP A 1009 -14.88 -31.03 18.98
CA ASP A 1009 -14.12 -32.24 18.66
C ASP A 1009 -12.83 -31.90 17.90
N VAL A 1010 -11.80 -31.49 18.65
CA VAL A 1010 -10.50 -31.04 18.13
C VAL A 1010 -9.44 -32.12 18.35
N GLY A 1011 -9.11 -32.84 17.28
CA GLY A 1011 -8.03 -33.85 17.32
C GLY A 1011 -7.49 -34.28 15.96
N ARG A 1012 -7.99 -33.70 14.86
CA ARG A 1012 -7.56 -34.04 13.51
C ARG A 1012 -6.40 -33.12 13.11
N SER A 1013 -5.44 -33.66 12.35
CA SER A 1013 -4.42 -32.82 11.72
C SER A 1013 -5.04 -31.99 10.60
N GLY A 1014 -4.70 -30.71 10.53
CA GLY A 1014 -5.24 -29.80 9.52
C GLY A 1014 -5.36 -28.37 10.03
N PHE A 1015 -6.05 -27.53 9.26
CA PHE A 1015 -6.24 -26.12 9.54
C PHE A 1015 -7.57 -25.86 10.24
N TYR A 1016 -7.55 -24.90 11.15
CA TYR A 1016 -8.68 -24.46 11.95
C TYR A 1016 -8.84 -22.94 11.88
N ARG A 1017 -10.09 -22.46 11.81
CA ARG A 1017 -10.45 -21.04 11.98
C ARG A 1017 -11.42 -20.94 13.15
N LEU A 1018 -11.01 -20.24 14.21
CA LEU A 1018 -11.86 -19.91 15.33
C LEU A 1018 -12.41 -18.50 15.15
N GLN A 1019 -13.71 -18.38 14.97
CA GLN A 1019 -14.41 -17.12 14.74
C GLN A 1019 -15.19 -16.69 15.98
N LEU A 1020 -15.09 -15.41 16.31
CA LEU A 1020 -15.82 -14.74 17.38
C LEU A 1020 -16.80 -13.73 16.73
N PHE A 1021 -18.09 -13.91 16.99
CA PHE A 1021 -19.13 -12.99 16.52
C PHE A 1021 -19.77 -12.28 17.71
N PRO A 1022 -20.22 -11.02 17.53
CA PRO A 1022 -21.11 -10.40 18.50
C PRO A 1022 -22.48 -11.09 18.44
N VAL A 1023 -23.16 -11.17 19.58
CA VAL A 1023 -24.59 -11.52 19.61
C VAL A 1023 -25.36 -10.26 19.27
N PRO A 1024 -26.15 -10.23 18.17
CA PRO A 1024 -26.80 -9.00 17.73
C PRO A 1024 -27.87 -8.54 18.73
N ASP A 1025 -27.86 -7.24 19.05
CA ASP A 1025 -28.86 -6.59 19.93
C ASP A 1025 -30.28 -6.58 19.33
N ARG A 1026 -30.41 -6.81 18.01
CA ARG A 1026 -31.70 -6.90 17.28
C ARG A 1026 -31.66 -7.95 16.16
N PRO A 1027 -32.75 -8.71 15.95
CA PRO A 1027 -32.90 -9.55 14.76
C PRO A 1027 -32.87 -8.68 13.49
N GLY A 1028 -31.97 -8.99 12.55
CA GLY A 1028 -31.88 -8.31 11.25
C GLY A 1028 -30.83 -7.19 11.13
N SER A 1029 -30.03 -6.92 12.17
CA SER A 1029 -28.83 -6.08 12.00
C SER A 1029 -27.85 -6.72 11.01
N PRO A 1030 -27.17 -5.95 10.14
CA PRO A 1030 -26.16 -6.49 9.23
C PRO A 1030 -25.08 -7.21 10.05
N ALA A 1031 -24.67 -8.39 9.60
CA ALA A 1031 -23.65 -9.17 10.29
C ALA A 1031 -22.33 -8.40 10.29
N GLU A 1032 -21.86 -7.97 11.46
CA GLU A 1032 -20.48 -7.49 11.62
C GLU A 1032 -19.51 -8.63 11.31
N SER A 1033 -18.39 -8.29 10.66
CA SER A 1033 -17.33 -9.26 10.37
C SER A 1033 -16.79 -9.87 11.67
N PRO A 1034 -16.66 -11.20 11.77
CA PRO A 1034 -16.13 -11.83 12.97
C PRO A 1034 -14.65 -11.48 13.18
N ALA A 1035 -14.20 -11.42 14.43
CA ALA A 1035 -12.79 -11.60 14.72
C ALA A 1035 -12.41 -13.07 14.51
N GLU A 1036 -11.23 -13.33 13.95
CA GLU A 1036 -10.84 -14.68 13.55
C GLU A 1036 -9.39 -15.00 13.91
N VAL A 1037 -9.18 -16.17 14.50
CA VAL A 1037 -7.85 -16.75 14.71
C VAL A 1037 -7.68 -17.98 13.83
N ARG A 1038 -6.56 -18.08 13.13
CA ARG A 1038 -6.20 -19.23 12.29
C ARG A 1038 -5.03 -19.99 12.89
N PHE A 1039 -5.08 -21.31 12.88
CA PHE A 1039 -3.97 -22.19 13.27
C PHE A 1039 -4.07 -23.54 12.56
N SER A 1040 -3.04 -24.37 12.65
CA SER A 1040 -3.08 -25.77 12.20
C SER A 1040 -2.56 -26.72 13.28
N LEU A 1041 -3.01 -27.97 13.26
CA LEU A 1041 -2.54 -29.04 14.16
C LEU A 1041 -1.72 -30.06 13.38
N ALA A 1042 -0.55 -30.41 13.92
CA ALA A 1042 0.26 -31.51 13.43
C ALA A 1042 -0.41 -32.87 13.67
N PRO A 1043 -0.10 -33.90 12.85
CA PRO A 1043 -0.55 -35.26 13.11
C PRO A 1043 0.00 -35.78 14.44
N ARG A 1044 -0.79 -36.60 15.16
CA ARG A 1044 -0.30 -37.28 16.35
C ARG A 1044 0.89 -38.17 15.99
N PRO A 1045 2.00 -38.13 16.75
CA PRO A 1045 3.13 -39.02 16.51
C PRO A 1045 2.65 -40.48 16.59
N LYS A 1046 3.14 -41.33 15.67
CA LYS A 1046 2.86 -42.77 15.74
C LYS A 1046 3.50 -43.32 17.03
N PRO A 1047 2.84 -44.24 17.75
CA PRO A 1047 3.44 -44.87 18.93
C PRO A 1047 4.79 -45.48 18.56
N GLY A 1048 5.88 -44.98 19.16
CA GLY A 1048 7.25 -45.52 18.99
C GLY A 1048 8.20 -44.73 18.07
N ALA A 1049 7.80 -43.62 17.45
CA ALA A 1049 8.73 -42.73 16.76
C ALA A 1049 9.35 -41.72 17.76
N LYS A 1050 10.67 -41.81 17.96
CA LYS A 1050 11.46 -40.82 18.73
C LYS A 1050 11.82 -39.62 17.86
#